data_AF-L9Z161-F1
#
_entry.id   AF-L9Z161-F1
#
_cell.length_a   1.000
_cell.length_b   1.000
_cell.length_c   1.000
_cell.angle_alpha   90.00
_cell.angle_beta   90.00
_cell.angle_gamma   90.00
#
_symmetry.space_group_name_H-M   'P 1'
#
loop_
_entity.id
_entity.type
_entity.pdbx_description
1 polymer ?
#
loop_
_entity_poly.entity_id
_entity_poly.type
_entity_poly.pdbx_seq_one_letter_code
_entity_poly.pdbx_strand_id
1 'polypeptide(L)'
;MDFSYATTMSTTDWQEWIGRNVDVREEGIGLATTVSIERSAIDDAVVDAAMDSNGDLYSLHTSGSLYRHDPTTDITQRLWTRSAGDVDDPCALCVDDNRAFIADGADGSITVIAPQLQRTIGTIETDATDPIGIAHGGGRLYLLDGVGRIRTVGRDGAPELTIDWWLGDPTDLTVGADGRGYVLDRNDGDPNVRTFGDNDADDRFPITDTEFVAAGTKFSPTALSVVDDTLFVAGRLEDELPALFERDPESGTFRERHRFDRSCRTLAARPTAPDDRRELYAVTGSNGSGQLLRERQRHARHPRRDRHVGDAFHRYDSGADDTEWHRLALELSQLTASTQVRVRYLATNHPMPSDADFADLDAISADAADSLRELGVTSVWELARRDRDRLTAALPDRFRSDVDAWQTAAIDALAAHADVHWTTVDSLNPDDVFLRDAVGRYLFVALELDGSPQSSPRVDSVTAFCPRQSYLRYLPELYQEDDRSAAFLEQYLSVFESVFADIEAEIDDIGRYFDPDAVPSEALSWLEQWLAVETDENWPEDARRELLSRAPALYKRRGTKAGLQSMLELYLRHTGSASATPAAASSPGDGGFDDDGGSGVDGGRPTPPTATADGGDGTVGDTPSGHRLFFIDDDDLACIDRESVRRQYPLPASGPQSFAVFCGPFETDDELAAIESIVSSGKPAHVGADVVEIDDELSLEGDTFLGINSRLTEREFALGETTLGENTVLVDRTESE
;
A
#
# COMPACT_ATOMS: atom_id res chain seq x y z
N MET A 1 8.39 2.40 43.03
CA MET A 1 8.53 3.77 43.56
C MET A 1 7.74 4.68 42.62
N ASP A 2 7.11 5.78 43.06
CA ASP A 2 6.41 6.65 42.09
C ASP A 2 7.44 7.57 41.41
N PHE A 3 8.11 7.04 40.38
CA PHE A 3 8.74 7.86 39.36
C PHE A 3 7.64 8.42 38.47
N SER A 4 7.60 9.74 38.31
CA SER A 4 6.79 10.33 37.25
C SER A 4 7.60 10.24 35.96
N TYR A 5 7.10 9.50 34.98
CA TYR A 5 7.71 9.46 33.67
C TYR A 5 6.75 10.06 32.65
N ALA A 6 7.32 10.66 31.62
CA ALA A 6 6.60 11.12 30.45
C ALA A 6 7.19 10.41 29.24
N THR A 7 6.35 9.69 28.50
CA THR A 7 6.78 8.92 27.34
C THR A 7 6.15 9.45 26.07
N THR A 8 6.96 9.56 25.02
CA THR A 8 6.50 9.61 23.63
C THR A 8 6.59 8.19 23.08
N MET A 9 5.46 7.61 22.67
CA MET A 9 5.45 6.28 22.02
C MET A 9 4.31 6.14 20.99
N SER A 10 3.24 6.92 21.09
CA SER A 10 2.13 6.84 20.14
C SER A 10 2.32 7.83 18.98
N THR A 11 1.62 7.58 17.86
CA THR A 11 1.59 8.52 16.73
C THR A 11 1.13 9.92 17.16
N THR A 12 0.20 10.03 18.12
CA THR A 12 -0.27 11.32 18.65
C THR A 12 0.81 12.03 19.44
N ASP A 13 1.62 11.31 20.22
CA ASP A 13 2.74 11.91 20.96
C ASP A 13 3.81 12.42 20.00
N TRP A 14 4.15 11.62 18.98
CA TRP A 14 5.13 12.00 17.96
C TRP A 14 4.68 13.21 17.12
N GLN A 15 3.38 13.43 16.94
CA GLN A 15 2.85 14.64 16.31
C GLN A 15 3.06 15.91 17.16
N GLU A 16 3.33 15.79 18.46
CA GLU A 16 3.73 16.93 19.28
C GLU A 16 5.20 17.33 19.11
N TRP A 17 6.02 16.48 18.49
CA TRP A 17 7.41 16.80 18.18
C TRP A 17 7.49 17.75 16.99
N ILE A 18 8.34 18.77 17.14
CA ILE A 18 8.61 19.74 16.08
C ILE A 18 9.78 19.18 15.26
N GLY A 19 9.61 19.04 13.96
CA GLY A 19 10.58 18.32 13.14
C GLY A 19 10.93 18.98 11.81
N ARG A 20 12.16 18.75 11.34
CA ARG A 20 12.63 19.07 10.00
C ARG A 20 13.27 17.85 9.36
N ASN A 21 12.83 17.52 8.14
CA ASN A 21 13.29 16.35 7.39
C ASN A 21 13.10 15.03 8.17
N VAL A 22 12.04 14.97 8.99
CA VAL A 22 11.61 13.81 9.75
C VAL A 22 10.14 13.53 9.45
N ASP A 23 9.72 12.29 9.63
CA ASP A 23 8.34 11.85 9.41
C ASP A 23 7.96 10.78 10.45
N VAL A 24 6.66 10.71 10.79
CA VAL A 24 6.12 9.81 11.81
C VAL A 24 5.43 8.64 11.11
N ARG A 25 5.87 7.41 11.39
CA ARG A 25 5.33 6.19 10.77
C ARG A 25 5.36 5.04 11.75
N GLU A 26 4.32 4.21 11.68
CA GLU A 26 4.19 3.01 12.52
C GLU A 26 4.42 3.30 14.03
N GLU A 27 3.99 4.47 14.52
CA GLU A 27 4.20 4.91 15.91
C GLU A 27 5.66 5.23 16.30
N GLY A 28 6.56 5.43 15.33
CA GLY A 28 7.92 5.95 15.55
C GLY A 28 8.26 7.16 14.68
N ILE A 29 9.40 7.79 14.95
CA ILE A 29 9.94 8.89 14.12
C ILE A 29 11.19 8.44 13.36
N GLY A 30 11.27 8.83 12.08
CA GLY A 30 12.41 8.55 11.19
C GLY A 30 12.67 9.71 10.22
N LEU A 31 13.63 9.55 9.31
CA LEU A 31 13.88 10.52 8.25
C LEU A 31 12.70 10.57 7.26
N ALA A 32 12.28 11.78 6.92
CA ALA A 32 11.28 12.00 5.88
C ALA A 32 11.71 11.33 4.58
N THR A 33 10.76 10.84 3.79
CA THR A 33 11.06 10.26 2.47
C THR A 33 10.68 11.19 1.34
N THR A 34 11.38 11.03 0.23
CA THR A 34 11.07 11.63 -1.05
C THR A 34 11.05 10.55 -2.13
N VAL A 35 10.32 10.80 -3.20
CA VAL A 35 10.37 9.94 -4.40
C VAL A 35 11.53 10.41 -5.27
N SER A 36 12.37 9.49 -5.68
CA SER A 36 13.47 9.74 -6.62
C SER A 36 13.35 8.79 -7.81
N ILE A 37 13.74 9.27 -8.99
CA ILE A 37 13.75 8.43 -10.19
C ILE A 37 15.14 7.85 -10.38
N GLU A 38 15.24 6.52 -10.38
CA GLU A 38 16.43 5.78 -10.75
C GLU A 38 16.37 5.39 -12.24
N ARG A 39 17.46 5.61 -12.96
CA ARG A 39 17.56 5.36 -14.40
C ARG A 39 18.42 4.13 -14.67
N SER A 40 17.89 3.21 -15.46
CA SER A 40 18.59 2.05 -15.99
C SER A 40 18.47 2.02 -17.51
N ALA A 41 19.59 1.84 -18.21
CA ALA A 41 19.57 1.62 -19.66
C ALA A 41 19.20 0.16 -19.93
N ILE A 42 18.16 -0.07 -20.72
CA ILE A 42 17.65 -1.42 -21.00
C ILE A 42 18.09 -1.90 -22.38
N ASP A 43 17.86 -1.07 -23.39
CA ASP A 43 17.99 -1.49 -24.78
C ASP A 43 18.44 -0.33 -25.67
N ASP A 44 19.01 -0.66 -26.82
CA ASP A 44 19.38 0.29 -27.87
C ASP A 44 18.66 -0.07 -29.17
N ALA A 45 18.57 0.90 -30.09
CA ALA A 45 17.92 0.71 -31.38
C ALA A 45 16.41 0.38 -31.29
N VAL A 46 15.75 0.89 -30.25
CA VAL A 46 14.30 0.78 -30.02
C VAL A 46 13.56 1.78 -30.91
N VAL A 47 12.63 1.27 -31.71
CA VAL A 47 11.66 2.08 -32.46
C VAL A 47 10.59 2.55 -31.50
N ASP A 48 9.93 1.59 -30.83
CA ASP A 48 8.82 1.83 -29.94
C ASP A 48 8.76 0.80 -28.80
N ALA A 49 8.00 1.07 -27.75
CA ALA A 49 7.91 0.22 -26.59
C ALA A 49 6.55 0.30 -25.87
N ALA A 50 6.12 -0.83 -25.32
CA ALA A 50 4.88 -0.95 -24.56
C ALA A 50 5.11 -1.86 -23.33
N MET A 51 4.26 -1.72 -22.31
CA MET A 51 4.28 -2.58 -21.13
C MET A 51 2.94 -3.31 -21.01
N ASP A 52 2.98 -4.56 -20.56
CA ASP A 52 1.75 -5.32 -20.25
C ASP A 52 1.30 -5.10 -18.79
N SER A 53 0.16 -5.70 -18.42
CA SER A 53 -0.39 -5.63 -17.06
C SER A 53 0.47 -6.36 -16.02
N ASN A 54 1.27 -7.36 -16.43
CA ASN A 54 2.17 -8.10 -15.56
C ASN A 54 3.48 -7.35 -15.26
N GLY A 55 3.77 -6.30 -16.03
CA GLY A 55 4.97 -5.49 -15.92
C GLY A 55 6.09 -5.85 -16.88
N ASP A 56 5.89 -6.83 -17.75
CA ASP A 56 6.87 -7.15 -18.78
C ASP A 56 6.94 -5.99 -19.78
N LEU A 57 8.16 -5.52 -20.03
CA LEU A 57 8.44 -4.46 -21.00
C LEU A 57 8.70 -5.09 -22.36
N TYR A 58 7.96 -4.67 -23.37
CA TYR A 58 8.15 -5.09 -24.75
C TYR A 58 8.81 -3.97 -25.56
N SER A 59 9.91 -4.28 -26.23
CA SER A 59 10.64 -3.33 -27.07
C SER A 59 10.68 -3.80 -28.53
N LEU A 60 10.26 -2.93 -29.43
CA LEU A 60 10.33 -3.12 -30.88
C LEU A 60 11.63 -2.52 -31.39
N HIS A 61 12.50 -3.35 -31.96
CA HIS A 61 13.80 -2.89 -32.46
C HIS A 61 13.72 -2.47 -33.93
N THR A 62 14.63 -1.60 -34.36
CA THR A 62 14.82 -1.19 -35.78
C THR A 62 15.13 -2.36 -36.72
N SER A 63 15.55 -3.50 -36.17
CA SER A 63 15.69 -4.75 -36.93
C SER A 63 14.35 -5.43 -37.27
N GLY A 64 13.24 -4.95 -36.70
CA GLY A 64 11.93 -5.59 -36.71
C GLY A 64 11.85 -6.83 -35.82
N SER A 65 12.69 -6.94 -34.80
CA SER A 65 12.57 -7.99 -33.77
C SER A 65 11.86 -7.45 -32.54
N LEU A 66 11.07 -8.29 -31.89
CA LEU A 66 10.38 -7.99 -30.64
C LEU A 66 11.12 -8.65 -29.48
N TYR A 67 11.46 -7.85 -28.47
CA TYR A 67 12.06 -8.30 -27.23
C TYR A 67 11.11 -8.09 -26.06
N ARG A 68 11.29 -8.88 -25.01
CA ARG A 68 10.63 -8.75 -23.73
C ARG A 68 11.68 -8.67 -22.64
N HIS A 69 11.59 -7.65 -21.81
CA HIS A 69 12.42 -7.45 -20.64
C HIS A 69 11.55 -7.66 -19.40
N ASP A 70 11.91 -8.67 -18.62
CA ASP A 70 11.28 -8.94 -17.32
C ASP A 70 11.95 -8.05 -16.26
N PRO A 71 11.23 -7.08 -15.68
CA PRO A 71 11.80 -6.14 -14.72
C PRO A 71 12.21 -6.80 -13.40
N THR A 72 11.63 -7.96 -13.06
CA THR A 72 11.88 -8.67 -11.80
C THR A 72 13.18 -9.47 -11.86
N THR A 73 13.43 -10.13 -12.98
CA THR A 73 14.65 -10.92 -13.20
C THR A 73 15.79 -10.14 -13.86
N ASP A 74 15.50 -8.94 -14.40
CA ASP A 74 16.42 -8.11 -15.19
C ASP A 74 16.92 -8.84 -16.45
N ILE A 75 16.08 -9.71 -17.02
CA ILE A 75 16.41 -10.54 -18.19
C ILE A 75 15.67 -10.02 -19.42
N THR A 76 16.43 -9.69 -20.47
CA THR A 76 15.88 -9.39 -21.80
C THR A 76 15.94 -10.62 -22.70
N GLN A 77 14.79 -11.05 -23.20
CA GLN A 77 14.65 -12.17 -24.13
C GLN A 77 14.07 -11.69 -25.46
N ARG A 78 14.67 -12.14 -26.57
CA ARG A 78 14.05 -11.98 -27.89
C ARG A 78 12.89 -12.95 -28.04
N LEU A 79 11.69 -12.42 -28.23
CA LEU A 79 10.47 -13.22 -28.40
C LEU A 79 10.19 -13.54 -29.85
N TRP A 80 10.44 -12.60 -30.75
CA TRP A 80 10.07 -12.74 -32.15
C TRP A 80 11.07 -12.04 -33.06
N THR A 81 11.22 -12.57 -34.26
CA THR A 81 12.08 -12.01 -35.32
C THR A 81 11.26 -11.98 -36.59
N ARG A 82 11.21 -10.83 -37.26
CA ARG A 82 10.49 -10.68 -38.52
C ARG A 82 10.89 -11.72 -39.55
N SER A 83 9.90 -12.30 -40.22
CA SER A 83 10.06 -13.01 -41.47
C SER A 83 9.73 -12.09 -42.64
N ALA A 84 10.16 -12.46 -43.86
CA ALA A 84 9.83 -11.68 -45.04
C ALA A 84 8.30 -11.69 -45.29
N GLY A 85 7.70 -10.50 -45.37
CA GLY A 85 6.26 -10.30 -45.53
C GLY A 85 5.46 -10.22 -44.23
N ASP A 86 6.10 -10.22 -43.06
CA ASP A 86 5.41 -10.00 -41.78
C ASP A 86 5.20 -8.51 -41.48
N VAL A 87 6.26 -7.70 -41.55
CA VAL A 87 6.28 -6.23 -41.37
C VAL A 87 7.49 -5.66 -42.12
N ASP A 88 7.28 -4.68 -42.99
CA ASP A 88 8.31 -4.04 -43.81
C ASP A 88 8.93 -2.82 -43.10
N ASP A 89 8.11 -1.92 -42.52
CA ASP A 89 8.55 -0.73 -41.77
C ASP A 89 7.91 -0.64 -40.37
N PRO A 90 8.39 -1.42 -39.38
CA PRO A 90 7.78 -1.44 -38.05
C PRO A 90 7.89 -0.06 -37.39
N CYS A 91 6.75 0.59 -37.09
CA CYS A 91 6.72 1.96 -36.58
C CYS A 91 6.14 2.12 -35.17
N ALA A 92 5.16 1.30 -34.78
CA ALA A 92 4.50 1.41 -33.47
C ALA A 92 4.18 0.03 -32.88
N LEU A 93 4.17 -0.06 -31.54
CA LEU A 93 3.97 -1.27 -30.76
C LEU A 93 2.92 -1.05 -29.66
N CYS A 94 1.98 -1.98 -29.56
CA CYS A 94 1.08 -2.08 -28.42
C CYS A 94 1.02 -3.53 -27.93
N VAL A 95 0.79 -3.72 -26.64
CA VAL A 95 0.66 -5.04 -26.02
C VAL A 95 -0.64 -5.09 -25.21
N ASP A 96 -1.29 -6.25 -25.30
CA ASP A 96 -2.39 -6.71 -24.44
C ASP A 96 -1.91 -7.97 -23.70
N ASP A 97 -2.61 -8.43 -22.67
CA ASP A 97 -2.18 -9.50 -21.75
C ASP A 97 -1.68 -10.78 -22.45
N ASN A 98 -2.16 -11.06 -23.67
CA ASN A 98 -1.77 -12.24 -24.44
C ASN A 98 -1.26 -11.95 -25.86
N ARG A 99 -1.18 -10.69 -26.31
CA ARG A 99 -0.90 -10.36 -27.72
C ARG A 99 -0.05 -9.11 -27.85
N ALA A 100 0.85 -9.11 -28.83
CA ALA A 100 1.56 -7.91 -29.26
C ALA A 100 1.10 -7.50 -30.66
N PHE A 101 0.90 -6.22 -30.88
CA PHE A 101 0.42 -5.62 -32.12
C PHE A 101 1.48 -4.66 -32.64
N ILE A 102 1.96 -4.90 -33.86
CA ILE A 102 2.96 -4.05 -34.51
C ILE A 102 2.31 -3.39 -35.73
N ALA A 103 2.32 -2.07 -35.78
CA ALA A 103 1.89 -1.33 -36.96
C ALA A 103 3.02 -1.19 -37.98
N ASP A 104 2.68 -1.34 -39.26
CA ASP A 104 3.59 -1.17 -40.39
C ASP A 104 3.43 0.22 -41.03
N GLY A 105 4.52 0.97 -41.07
CA GLY A 105 4.63 2.27 -41.74
C GLY A 105 4.48 2.21 -43.26
N ALA A 106 4.76 1.06 -43.88
CA ALA A 106 4.76 0.90 -45.32
C ALA A 106 3.34 0.84 -45.92
N ASP A 107 2.41 0.17 -45.22
CA ASP A 107 1.05 -0.09 -45.73
C ASP A 107 -0.08 0.11 -44.71
N GLY A 108 0.24 0.39 -43.45
CA GLY A 108 -0.73 0.59 -42.38
C GLY A 108 -1.31 -0.70 -41.79
N SER A 109 -0.84 -1.88 -42.20
CA SER A 109 -1.28 -3.15 -41.63
C SER A 109 -0.80 -3.32 -40.18
N ILE A 110 -1.53 -4.13 -39.40
CA ILE A 110 -1.15 -4.46 -38.02
C ILE A 110 -0.86 -5.96 -37.94
N THR A 111 0.38 -6.31 -37.64
CA THR A 111 0.81 -7.69 -37.44
C THR A 111 0.60 -8.10 -35.98
N VAL A 112 -0.14 -9.20 -35.79
CA VAL A 112 -0.52 -9.74 -34.47
C VAL A 112 0.41 -10.90 -34.12
N ILE A 113 1.12 -10.75 -33.02
CA ILE A 113 2.06 -11.72 -32.48
C ILE A 113 1.47 -12.30 -31.20
N ALA A 114 1.62 -13.61 -31.00
CA ALA A 114 1.40 -14.25 -29.71
C ALA A 114 2.75 -14.39 -28.99
N PRO A 115 3.05 -13.54 -27.97
CA PRO A 115 4.34 -13.56 -27.26
C PRO A 115 4.70 -14.94 -26.70
N GLN A 116 3.72 -15.64 -26.14
CA GLN A 116 3.89 -16.97 -25.54
C GLN A 116 4.25 -18.05 -26.57
N LEU A 117 3.70 -17.94 -27.78
CA LEU A 117 3.95 -18.89 -28.87
C LEU A 117 5.11 -18.46 -29.78
N GLN A 118 5.67 -17.26 -29.57
CA GLN A 118 6.79 -16.70 -30.34
C GLN A 118 6.55 -16.72 -31.86
N ARG A 119 5.30 -16.49 -32.29
CA ARG A 119 4.91 -16.52 -33.70
C ARG A 119 3.83 -15.50 -34.04
N THR A 120 3.81 -15.11 -35.31
CA THR A 120 2.71 -14.37 -35.91
C THR A 120 1.45 -15.24 -35.94
N ILE A 121 0.33 -14.69 -35.48
CA ILE A 121 -0.97 -15.37 -35.47
C ILE A 121 -1.97 -14.79 -36.47
N GLY A 122 -1.72 -13.57 -36.97
CA GLY A 122 -2.52 -12.95 -38.02
C GLY A 122 -2.06 -11.55 -38.37
N THR A 123 -2.70 -10.98 -39.38
CA THR A 123 -2.51 -9.60 -39.82
C THR A 123 -3.89 -8.97 -39.93
N ILE A 124 -4.03 -7.75 -39.40
CA ILE A 124 -5.24 -6.93 -39.50
C ILE A 124 -4.96 -5.88 -40.56
N GLU A 125 -5.70 -5.95 -41.66
CA GLU A 125 -5.63 -4.96 -42.73
C GLU A 125 -6.31 -3.66 -42.26
N THR A 126 -5.62 -2.54 -42.40
CA THR A 126 -6.18 -1.22 -42.15
C THR A 126 -5.94 -0.30 -43.34
N ASP A 127 -6.67 0.81 -43.41
CA ASP A 127 -6.47 1.88 -44.38
C ASP A 127 -5.77 3.10 -43.77
N ALA A 128 -5.03 2.90 -42.67
CA ALA A 128 -4.23 3.94 -42.03
C ALA A 128 -3.08 4.38 -42.94
N THR A 129 -2.80 5.68 -42.94
CA THR A 129 -1.72 6.27 -43.75
C THR A 129 -0.69 6.89 -42.81
N ASP A 130 0.55 6.41 -42.87
CA ASP A 130 1.64 6.84 -41.99
C ASP A 130 1.27 6.69 -40.49
N PRO A 131 1.12 5.45 -39.99
CA PRO A 131 0.76 5.21 -38.60
C PRO A 131 1.78 5.80 -37.63
N ILE A 132 1.30 6.60 -36.68
CA ILE A 132 2.12 7.28 -35.67
C ILE A 132 2.21 6.44 -34.39
N GLY A 133 1.08 5.91 -33.93
CA GLY A 133 0.98 5.24 -32.64
C GLY A 133 -0.19 4.26 -32.59
N ILE A 134 -0.06 3.23 -31.77
CA ILE A 134 -1.09 2.22 -31.55
C ILE A 134 -1.27 2.02 -30.03
N ALA A 135 -2.51 1.95 -29.57
CA ALA A 135 -2.84 1.75 -28.16
C ALA A 135 -4.02 0.78 -27.99
N HIS A 136 -4.10 0.14 -26.83
CA HIS A 136 -5.16 -0.81 -26.48
C HIS A 136 -5.85 -0.34 -25.20
N GLY A 137 -7.18 -0.41 -25.16
CA GLY A 137 -7.97 -0.13 -23.97
C GLY A 137 -9.45 -0.41 -24.19
N GLY A 138 -10.15 -0.83 -23.14
CA GLY A 138 -11.57 -1.20 -23.24
C GLY A 138 -11.85 -2.36 -24.21
N GLY A 139 -10.85 -3.23 -24.48
CA GLY A 139 -10.95 -4.34 -25.43
C GLY A 139 -10.94 -3.93 -26.91
N ARG A 140 -10.49 -2.72 -27.22
CA ARG A 140 -10.37 -2.16 -28.57
C ARG A 140 -8.93 -1.71 -28.85
N LEU A 141 -8.52 -1.79 -30.12
CA LEU A 141 -7.26 -1.22 -30.59
C LEU A 141 -7.52 0.12 -31.27
N TYR A 142 -6.69 1.11 -30.96
CA TYR A 142 -6.73 2.44 -31.54
C TYR A 142 -5.44 2.68 -32.30
N LEU A 143 -5.54 2.94 -33.60
CA LEU A 143 -4.42 3.27 -34.46
C LEU A 143 -4.53 4.73 -34.90
N LEU A 144 -3.54 5.54 -34.52
CA LEU A 144 -3.42 6.96 -34.90
C LEU A 144 -2.59 7.07 -36.18
N ASP A 145 -3.10 7.81 -37.16
CA ASP A 145 -2.43 8.03 -38.44
C ASP A 145 -1.99 9.48 -38.66
N GLY A 146 -0.98 9.69 -39.51
CA GLY A 146 -0.39 10.99 -39.83
C GLY A 146 -1.30 11.92 -40.63
N VAL A 147 -2.47 11.44 -41.05
CA VAL A 147 -3.49 12.26 -41.74
C VAL A 147 -4.53 12.79 -40.74
N GLY A 148 -4.37 12.47 -39.45
CA GLY A 148 -5.22 13.00 -38.39
C GLY A 148 -6.46 12.17 -38.10
N ARG A 149 -6.40 10.84 -38.27
CA ARG A 149 -7.50 9.93 -37.96
C ARG A 149 -7.12 8.91 -36.90
N ILE A 150 -8.14 8.46 -36.17
CA ILE A 150 -8.01 7.33 -35.24
C ILE A 150 -8.91 6.19 -35.74
N ARG A 151 -8.30 5.06 -36.06
CA ARG A 151 -9.00 3.82 -36.44
C ARG A 151 -9.20 2.94 -35.24
N THR A 152 -10.44 2.51 -35.01
CA THR A 152 -10.79 1.60 -33.93
C THR A 152 -11.05 0.20 -34.50
N VAL A 153 -10.28 -0.78 -34.04
CA VAL A 153 -10.45 -2.19 -34.39
C VAL A 153 -11.04 -2.93 -33.19
N GLY A 154 -12.17 -3.62 -33.42
CA GLY A 154 -12.85 -4.42 -32.39
C GLY A 154 -12.18 -5.77 -32.15
N ARG A 155 -12.69 -6.53 -31.16
CA ARG A 155 -12.15 -7.86 -30.77
C ARG A 155 -12.10 -8.88 -31.91
N ASP A 156 -13.02 -8.78 -32.88
CA ASP A 156 -13.13 -9.67 -34.02
C ASP A 156 -12.18 -9.30 -35.18
N GLY A 157 -11.35 -8.26 -35.01
CA GLY A 157 -10.43 -7.77 -36.03
C GLY A 157 -11.10 -6.96 -37.15
N ALA A 158 -12.42 -6.74 -37.05
CA ALA A 158 -13.13 -5.87 -37.97
C ALA A 158 -12.99 -4.39 -37.53
N PRO A 159 -12.75 -3.45 -38.47
CA PRO A 159 -12.77 -2.03 -38.17
C PRO A 159 -14.21 -1.61 -37.81
N GLU A 160 -14.42 -1.12 -36.58
CA GLU A 160 -15.76 -0.79 -36.07
C GLU A 160 -16.08 0.71 -36.21
N LEU A 161 -15.09 1.58 -36.01
CA LEU A 161 -15.31 3.02 -35.93
C LEU A 161 -14.07 3.79 -36.41
N THR A 162 -14.29 4.87 -37.17
CA THR A 162 -13.25 5.85 -37.51
C THR A 162 -13.64 7.18 -36.89
N ILE A 163 -12.79 7.72 -36.01
CA ILE A 163 -12.94 9.06 -35.47
C ILE A 163 -12.17 9.99 -36.41
N ASP A 164 -12.89 10.73 -37.24
CA ASP A 164 -12.38 11.65 -38.29
C ASP A 164 -12.62 13.12 -37.90
N TRP A 165 -12.28 13.48 -36.66
CA TRP A 165 -12.24 14.88 -36.25
C TRP A 165 -10.94 15.52 -36.74
N TRP A 166 -10.95 16.84 -36.99
CA TRP A 166 -9.79 17.61 -37.45
C TRP A 166 -8.64 17.63 -36.42
N LEU A 167 -7.88 16.54 -36.32
CA LEU A 167 -6.52 16.56 -35.76
C LEU A 167 -5.64 17.36 -36.74
N GLY A 168 -4.78 18.22 -36.20
CA GLY A 168 -3.94 19.10 -37.00
C GLY A 168 -2.65 18.40 -37.44
N ASP A 169 -1.86 18.02 -36.45
CA ASP A 169 -0.55 17.38 -36.56
C ASP A 169 -0.35 16.52 -35.29
N PRO A 170 -1.01 15.35 -35.23
CA PRO A 170 -0.93 14.48 -34.08
C PRO A 170 0.47 13.87 -33.96
N THR A 171 0.94 13.67 -32.73
CA THR A 171 2.32 13.25 -32.46
C THR A 171 2.43 12.06 -31.53
N ASP A 172 1.43 11.83 -30.67
CA ASP A 172 1.42 10.70 -29.75
C ASP A 172 -0.01 10.36 -29.29
N LEU A 173 -0.22 9.13 -28.82
CA LEU A 173 -1.49 8.53 -28.43
C LEU A 173 -1.27 7.65 -27.19
N THR A 174 -2.13 7.77 -26.18
CA THR A 174 -2.20 6.78 -25.09
C THR A 174 -3.65 6.55 -24.67
N VAL A 175 -3.91 5.45 -23.96
CA VAL A 175 -5.23 5.11 -23.42
C VAL A 175 -5.07 4.74 -21.96
N GLY A 176 -5.87 5.37 -21.09
CA GLY A 176 -5.90 5.08 -19.66
C GLY A 176 -6.59 3.77 -19.34
N ALA A 177 -6.45 3.30 -18.10
CA ALA A 177 -7.09 2.07 -17.62
C ALA A 177 -8.63 2.14 -17.63
N ASP A 178 -9.19 3.35 -17.54
CA ASP A 178 -10.61 3.65 -17.67
C ASP A 178 -11.13 3.54 -19.13
N GLY A 179 -10.24 3.27 -20.09
CA GLY A 179 -10.54 3.22 -21.52
C GLY A 179 -10.62 4.59 -22.19
N ARG A 180 -10.33 5.69 -21.46
CA ARG A 180 -10.27 7.04 -22.01
C ARG A 180 -8.97 7.24 -22.76
N GLY A 181 -9.08 7.64 -24.01
CA GLY A 181 -7.95 7.91 -24.87
C GLY A 181 -7.50 9.37 -24.82
N TYR A 182 -6.19 9.59 -24.96
CA TYR A 182 -5.56 10.91 -25.02
C TYR A 182 -4.67 11.00 -26.26
N VAL A 183 -4.77 12.09 -27.01
CA VAL A 183 -3.95 12.38 -28.20
C VAL A 183 -3.20 13.68 -27.98
N LEU A 184 -1.88 13.64 -28.21
CA LEU A 184 -1.06 14.84 -28.32
C LEU A 184 -1.15 15.37 -29.75
N ASP A 185 -1.82 16.51 -29.92
CA ASP A 185 -2.02 17.16 -31.23
C ASP A 185 -1.42 18.55 -31.26
N ARG A 186 -0.97 18.99 -32.44
CA ARG A 186 -0.47 20.35 -32.66
C ARG A 186 -1.37 21.06 -33.64
N ASN A 187 -2.00 22.13 -33.19
CA ASN A 187 -2.86 22.96 -34.03
C ASN A 187 -2.14 24.28 -34.33
N ASP A 188 -1.84 24.54 -35.60
CA ASP A 188 -1.01 25.68 -36.04
C ASP A 188 0.37 25.77 -35.33
N GLY A 189 0.90 24.63 -34.87
CA GLY A 189 2.17 24.52 -34.15
C GLY A 189 2.05 24.58 -32.62
N ASP A 190 0.88 24.90 -32.09
CA ASP A 190 0.62 24.96 -30.65
C ASP A 190 0.14 23.59 -30.11
N PRO A 191 0.80 23.03 -29.08
CA PRO A 191 0.46 21.72 -28.54
C PRO A 191 -0.85 21.75 -27.75
N ASN A 192 -1.66 20.71 -27.87
CA ASN A 192 -2.84 20.44 -27.05
C ASN A 192 -2.99 18.94 -26.80
N VAL A 193 -3.64 18.58 -25.69
CA VAL A 193 -4.09 17.20 -25.45
C VAL A 193 -5.59 17.14 -25.71
N ARG A 194 -6.02 16.14 -26.48
CA ARG A 194 -7.44 15.86 -26.78
C ARG A 194 -7.85 14.52 -26.21
N THR A 195 -9.12 14.36 -25.83
CA THR A 195 -9.65 13.06 -25.38
C THR A 195 -10.63 12.42 -26.35
N PHE A 196 -10.69 11.08 -26.36
CA PHE A 196 -11.62 10.28 -27.16
C PHE A 196 -12.06 9.02 -26.36
N GLY A 197 -13.22 8.44 -26.71
CA GLY A 197 -13.79 7.26 -26.03
C GLY A 197 -15.32 7.31 -25.92
N ASP A 198 -15.93 6.26 -25.35
CA ASP A 198 -17.40 6.08 -25.26
C ASP A 198 -18.08 6.95 -24.17
N ASN A 199 -17.31 7.68 -23.34
CA ASN A 199 -17.85 8.56 -22.31
C ASN A 199 -18.14 9.96 -22.88
N ASP A 200 -19.36 10.16 -23.37
CA ASP A 200 -19.92 11.45 -23.75
C ASP A 200 -20.08 12.37 -22.51
N ALA A 201 -19.08 13.22 -22.20
CA ALA A 201 -19.29 14.56 -21.58
C ALA A 201 -18.00 15.40 -21.37
N ASP A 202 -18.07 16.64 -21.87
CA ASP A 202 -17.41 17.91 -21.48
C ASP A 202 -15.91 18.23 -21.68
N ASP A 203 -14.93 17.31 -21.69
CA ASP A 203 -13.51 17.71 -21.80
C ASP A 203 -12.84 17.27 -23.12
N ARG A 204 -13.26 17.86 -24.25
CA ARG A 204 -12.61 17.63 -25.57
C ARG A 204 -11.15 18.09 -25.61
N PHE A 205 -10.78 19.08 -24.80
CA PHE A 205 -9.44 19.65 -24.69
C PHE A 205 -9.05 19.74 -23.20
N PRO A 206 -8.64 18.63 -22.56
CA PRO A 206 -8.21 18.67 -21.17
C PRO A 206 -7.00 19.59 -20.93
N ILE A 207 -6.18 19.86 -21.96
CA ILE A 207 -4.97 20.67 -21.84
C ILE A 207 -4.75 21.48 -23.12
N THR A 208 -4.60 22.79 -22.96
CA THR A 208 -4.29 23.75 -24.03
C THR A 208 -2.82 24.18 -24.02
N ASP A 209 -2.38 24.88 -25.06
CA ASP A 209 -0.99 25.30 -25.22
C ASP A 209 -0.45 26.15 -24.06
N THR A 210 -1.33 26.91 -23.41
CA THR A 210 -1.01 27.79 -22.28
C THR A 210 -0.70 27.03 -20.98
N GLU A 211 -1.12 25.78 -20.88
CA GLU A 211 -0.99 24.98 -19.66
C GLU A 211 0.33 24.19 -19.60
N PHE A 212 1.06 24.05 -20.72
CA PHE A 212 2.38 23.42 -20.74
C PHE A 212 3.47 24.33 -20.15
N VAL A 213 3.35 24.61 -18.85
CA VAL A 213 4.25 25.46 -18.08
C VAL A 213 4.69 24.72 -16.82
N ALA A 214 6.01 24.62 -16.63
CA ALA A 214 6.62 24.04 -15.43
C ALA A 214 7.53 25.09 -14.78
N ALA A 215 7.34 25.35 -13.48
CA ALA A 215 8.07 26.37 -12.73
C ALA A 215 8.11 27.78 -13.39
N GLY A 216 7.04 28.13 -14.13
CA GLY A 216 6.93 29.42 -14.84
C GLY A 216 7.53 29.47 -16.25
N THR A 217 8.09 28.36 -16.74
CA THR A 217 8.70 28.26 -18.09
C THR A 217 7.84 27.38 -19.00
N LYS A 218 7.54 27.85 -20.23
CA LYS A 218 6.80 27.07 -21.23
C LYS A 218 7.66 25.92 -21.74
N PHE A 219 7.05 24.76 -21.98
CA PHE A 219 7.72 23.62 -22.60
C PHE A 219 6.91 23.06 -23.78
N SER A 220 7.60 22.45 -24.74
CA SER A 220 6.98 21.80 -25.89
C SER A 220 6.92 20.28 -25.65
N PRO A 221 5.73 19.67 -25.54
CA PRO A 221 5.58 18.23 -25.32
C PRO A 221 5.96 17.43 -26.58
N THR A 222 6.48 16.22 -26.35
CA THR A 222 6.93 15.29 -27.39
C THR A 222 6.35 13.89 -27.24
N ALA A 223 6.01 13.46 -26.04
CA ALA A 223 5.36 12.17 -25.77
C ALA A 223 4.50 12.27 -24.51
N LEU A 224 3.48 11.42 -24.38
CA LEU A 224 2.61 11.35 -23.22
C LEU A 224 2.27 9.92 -22.80
N SER A 225 1.92 9.74 -21.54
CA SER A 225 1.44 8.47 -21.00
C SER A 225 0.54 8.72 -19.79
N VAL A 226 -0.42 7.84 -19.51
CA VAL A 226 -1.37 7.98 -18.40
C VAL A 226 -1.32 6.74 -17.51
N VAL A 227 -1.19 6.96 -16.20
CA VAL A 227 -1.17 5.93 -15.15
C VAL A 227 -1.90 6.44 -13.93
N ASP A 228 -2.82 5.66 -13.36
CA ASP A 228 -3.60 6.01 -12.17
C ASP A 228 -4.20 7.43 -12.26
N ASP A 229 -4.85 7.72 -13.39
CA ASP A 229 -5.42 9.04 -13.74
C ASP A 229 -4.42 10.22 -13.76
N THR A 230 -3.13 9.93 -13.63
CA THR A 230 -2.04 10.90 -13.66
C THR A 230 -1.43 10.96 -15.06
N LEU A 231 -1.41 12.15 -15.66
CA LEU A 231 -0.79 12.39 -16.96
C LEU A 231 0.70 12.69 -16.81
N PHE A 232 1.52 11.89 -17.47
CA PHE A 232 2.93 12.13 -17.67
C PHE A 232 3.19 12.67 -19.06
N VAL A 233 4.02 13.70 -19.15
CA VAL A 233 4.38 14.34 -20.41
C VAL A 233 5.89 14.48 -20.48
N ALA A 234 6.49 13.92 -21.51
CA ALA A 234 7.86 14.25 -21.85
C ALA A 234 7.86 15.47 -22.78
N GLY A 235 8.78 16.40 -22.57
CA GLY A 235 8.85 17.61 -23.38
C GLY A 235 10.16 18.35 -23.22
N ARG A 236 10.28 19.48 -23.91
CA ARG A 236 11.48 20.33 -23.86
C ARG A 236 11.14 21.75 -23.43
N LEU A 237 11.76 22.16 -22.33
CA LEU A 237 11.78 23.55 -21.86
C LEU A 237 12.61 24.41 -22.83
N GLU A 238 12.19 25.67 -23.02
CA GLU A 238 12.92 26.61 -23.87
C GLU A 238 14.39 26.75 -23.41
N ASP A 239 15.33 26.52 -24.33
CA ASP A 239 16.79 26.51 -24.09
C ASP A 239 17.36 25.50 -23.06
N GLU A 240 16.55 24.56 -22.59
CA GLU A 240 16.98 23.52 -21.63
C GLU A 240 16.99 22.10 -22.24
N LEU A 241 17.45 21.14 -21.42
CA LEU A 241 17.38 19.71 -21.73
C LEU A 241 15.92 19.23 -21.69
N PRO A 242 15.55 18.22 -22.49
CA PRO A 242 14.25 17.58 -22.39
C PRO A 242 14.03 16.99 -20.99
N ALA A 243 12.79 16.97 -20.53
CA ALA A 243 12.43 16.51 -19.20
C ALA A 243 11.09 15.77 -19.20
N LEU A 244 10.88 14.99 -18.15
CA LEU A 244 9.63 14.33 -17.79
C LEU A 244 8.89 15.20 -16.79
N PHE A 245 7.63 15.48 -17.09
CA PHE A 245 6.73 16.24 -16.26
C PHE A 245 5.55 15.37 -15.81
N GLU A 246 5.16 15.53 -14.56
CA GLU A 246 3.96 14.95 -13.98
C GLU A 246 2.93 16.07 -13.80
N ARG A 247 1.71 15.86 -14.28
CA ARG A 247 0.61 16.81 -14.06
C ARG A 247 -0.06 16.49 -12.74
N ASP A 248 -0.06 17.45 -11.83
CA ASP A 248 -0.79 17.36 -10.58
C ASP A 248 -2.30 17.41 -10.87
N PRO A 249 -3.09 16.42 -10.42
CA PRO A 249 -4.50 16.30 -10.78
C PRO A 249 -5.38 17.39 -10.12
N GLU A 250 -4.97 17.93 -8.97
CA GLU A 250 -5.75 18.94 -8.23
C GLU A 250 -5.50 20.36 -8.75
N SER A 251 -4.23 20.71 -8.97
CA SER A 251 -3.80 22.04 -9.39
C SER A 251 -3.71 22.20 -10.91
N GLY A 252 -3.64 21.10 -11.66
CA GLY A 252 -3.44 21.08 -13.11
C GLY A 252 -2.04 21.51 -13.56
N THR A 253 -1.12 21.77 -12.63
CA THR A 253 0.24 22.26 -12.92
C THR A 253 1.22 21.13 -13.21
N PHE A 254 2.25 21.41 -14.00
CA PHE A 254 3.31 20.44 -14.29
C PHE A 254 4.49 20.57 -13.34
N ARG A 255 4.86 19.45 -12.72
CA ARG A 255 6.07 19.30 -11.91
C ARG A 255 7.12 18.50 -12.66
N GLU A 256 8.33 19.04 -12.76
CA GLU A 256 9.47 18.32 -13.33
C GLU A 256 9.87 17.14 -12.42
N ARG A 257 10.03 15.95 -13.01
CA ARG A 257 10.39 14.70 -12.31
C ARG A 257 11.78 14.20 -12.68
N HIS A 258 12.15 14.32 -13.95
CA HIS A 258 13.43 13.81 -14.47
C HIS A 258 13.90 14.61 -15.68
N ARG A 259 15.22 14.78 -15.85
CA ARG A 259 15.82 15.38 -17.06
C ARG A 259 16.47 14.31 -17.92
N PHE A 260 16.12 14.30 -19.20
CA PHE A 260 16.69 13.42 -20.20
C PHE A 260 17.91 14.05 -20.87
N ASP A 261 18.87 13.20 -21.27
CA ASP A 261 20.01 13.64 -22.09
C ASP A 261 19.60 13.99 -23.53
N ARG A 262 18.49 13.42 -24.01
CA ARG A 262 17.97 13.52 -25.39
C ARG A 262 16.44 13.55 -25.37
N SER A 263 15.82 14.03 -26.46
CA SER A 263 14.36 14.10 -26.54
C SER A 263 13.74 12.71 -26.44
N CYS A 264 12.69 12.59 -25.62
CA CYS A 264 11.88 11.40 -25.48
C CYS A 264 10.86 11.34 -26.62
N ARG A 265 10.73 10.16 -27.26
CA ARG A 265 9.81 9.92 -28.38
C ARG A 265 8.65 9.01 -28.01
N THR A 266 8.93 7.99 -27.20
CA THR A 266 7.92 7.07 -26.66
C THR A 266 7.99 7.17 -25.15
N LEU A 267 6.83 7.27 -24.50
CA LEU A 267 6.68 7.15 -23.06
C LEU A 267 5.63 6.08 -22.77
N ALA A 268 6.02 5.03 -22.07
CA ALA A 268 5.09 4.06 -21.51
C ALA A 268 5.19 4.15 -19.99
N ALA A 269 4.08 4.13 -19.28
CA ALA A 269 4.07 4.16 -17.83
C ALA A 269 3.12 3.08 -17.29
N ARG A 270 3.42 2.56 -16.10
CA ARG A 270 2.53 1.64 -15.38
C ARG A 270 2.50 1.91 -13.88
N PRO A 271 1.41 1.54 -13.19
CA PRO A 271 1.41 1.43 -11.75
C PRO A 271 2.24 0.22 -11.30
N THR A 272 2.86 0.34 -10.14
CA THR A 272 3.52 -0.76 -9.42
C THR A 272 2.77 -0.95 -8.12
N ALA A 273 1.84 -1.89 -8.09
CA ALA A 273 1.23 -2.33 -6.85
C ALA A 273 2.28 -3.06 -5.98
N PRO A 274 2.21 -2.96 -4.64
CA PRO A 274 1.19 -2.28 -3.82
C PRO A 274 1.55 -0.86 -3.37
N ASP A 275 2.67 -0.29 -3.81
CA ASP A 275 3.35 0.82 -3.12
C ASP A 275 3.07 2.23 -3.73
N ASP A 276 2.05 2.36 -4.58
CA ASP A 276 1.71 3.60 -5.33
C ASP A 276 2.91 4.14 -6.16
N ARG A 277 3.87 3.26 -6.44
CA ARG A 277 5.09 3.56 -7.20
C ARG A 277 4.81 3.38 -8.67
N ARG A 278 5.47 4.17 -9.51
CA ARG A 278 5.29 4.10 -10.95
C ARG A 278 6.59 3.69 -11.62
N GLU A 279 6.48 2.83 -12.62
CA GLU A 279 7.59 2.55 -13.54
C GLU A 279 7.27 3.22 -14.87
N LEU A 280 8.23 4.01 -15.36
CA LEU A 280 8.13 4.64 -16.68
C LEU A 280 9.25 4.12 -17.56
N TYR A 281 8.92 3.84 -18.81
CA TYR A 281 9.87 3.50 -19.84
C TYR A 281 9.89 4.61 -20.90
N ALA A 282 11.09 5.11 -21.19
CA ALA A 282 11.30 6.19 -22.13
C ALA A 282 12.24 5.76 -23.25
N VAL A 283 11.84 5.97 -24.50
CA VAL A 283 12.71 5.81 -25.66
C VAL A 283 13.23 7.19 -26.07
N THR A 284 14.55 7.37 -25.95
CA THR A 284 15.18 8.69 -26.13
C THR A 284 16.14 8.74 -27.31
N GLY A 285 16.22 9.90 -27.96
CA GLY A 285 17.12 10.17 -29.08
C GLY A 285 16.75 9.45 -30.38
N SER A 286 17.41 9.85 -31.47
CA SER A 286 17.17 9.28 -32.80
C SER A 286 17.68 7.85 -32.98
N ASN A 287 18.58 7.40 -32.09
CA ASN A 287 19.11 6.04 -32.07
C ASN A 287 18.24 5.06 -31.25
N GLY A 288 17.16 5.53 -30.62
CA GLY A 288 16.26 4.66 -29.86
C GLY A 288 16.89 4.07 -28.61
N SER A 289 17.44 4.91 -27.74
CA SER A 289 18.00 4.45 -26.46
C SER A 289 16.87 4.32 -25.43
N GLY A 290 16.57 3.07 -25.07
CA GLY A 290 15.53 2.68 -24.12
C GLY A 290 16.01 2.77 -22.68
N GLN A 291 15.24 3.46 -21.86
CA GLN A 291 15.58 3.74 -20.46
C GLN A 291 14.39 3.45 -19.56
N LEU A 292 14.61 2.62 -18.55
CA LEU A 292 13.67 2.40 -17.48
C LEU A 292 13.91 3.40 -16.36
N LEU A 293 12.85 4.09 -15.97
CA LEU A 293 12.77 5.06 -14.89
C LEU A 293 11.93 4.46 -13.79
N ARG A 294 12.58 4.11 -12.68
CA ARG A 294 11.92 3.51 -11.51
C ARG A 294 11.77 4.54 -10.42
N GLU A 295 10.55 4.77 -9.97
CA GLU A 295 10.33 5.54 -8.75
C GLU A 295 10.78 4.73 -7.53
N ARG A 296 11.76 5.27 -6.82
CA ARG A 296 12.30 4.71 -5.58
C ARG A 296 12.04 5.71 -4.46
N GLN A 297 11.37 5.24 -3.43
CA GLN A 297 11.31 5.96 -2.16
C GLN A 297 12.70 5.97 -1.55
N ARG A 298 13.21 7.16 -1.25
CA ARG A 298 14.50 7.38 -0.59
C ARG A 298 14.30 8.34 0.56
N HIS A 299 15.15 8.27 1.57
CA HIS A 299 15.13 9.30 2.61
C HIS A 299 15.56 10.64 2.03
N ALA A 300 14.82 11.70 2.34
CA ALA A 300 15.03 13.03 1.84
C ALA A 300 16.34 13.61 2.36
N ARG A 301 16.98 14.45 1.54
CA ARG A 301 18.21 15.15 1.90
C ARG A 301 17.84 16.42 2.64
N HIS A 302 18.54 16.73 3.73
CA HIS A 302 18.32 17.95 4.50
C HIS A 302 18.57 19.18 3.60
N PRO A 303 17.61 20.11 3.47
CA PRO A 303 17.70 21.22 2.51
C PRO A 303 18.92 22.13 2.68
N ARG A 304 19.49 22.22 3.89
CA ARG A 304 20.65 23.09 4.21
C ARG A 304 21.93 22.35 4.55
N ARG A 305 21.86 21.06 4.88
CA ARG A 305 23.02 20.30 5.42
C ARG A 305 23.64 19.36 4.38
N ASP A 306 23.10 19.30 3.16
CA ASP A 306 23.58 18.48 2.04
C ASP A 306 23.83 17.00 2.43
N ARG A 307 23.05 16.48 3.38
CA ARG A 307 23.17 15.13 3.96
C ARG A 307 21.77 14.59 4.31
N HIS A 308 21.62 13.28 4.49
CA HIS A 308 20.35 12.66 4.92
C HIS A 308 20.24 12.77 6.44
N VAL A 309 19.95 13.98 6.93
CA VAL A 309 19.84 14.30 8.35
C VAL A 309 18.48 14.90 8.64
N GLY A 310 17.88 14.56 9.78
CA GLY A 310 16.64 15.14 10.27
C GLY A 310 16.79 15.58 11.72
N ASP A 311 16.11 16.66 12.08
CA ASP A 311 16.13 17.23 13.42
C ASP A 311 14.71 17.17 14.01
N ALA A 312 14.56 16.68 15.24
CA ALA A 312 13.28 16.62 15.95
C ALA A 312 13.43 17.14 17.39
N PHE A 313 12.46 17.93 17.85
CA PHE A 313 12.51 18.62 19.14
C PHE A 313 11.21 18.41 19.94
N HIS A 314 11.34 18.24 21.25
CA HIS A 314 10.20 18.17 22.16
C HIS A 314 10.50 18.82 23.51
N ARG A 315 9.45 19.14 24.26
CA ARG A 315 9.53 19.74 25.59
C ARG A 315 8.63 19.00 26.57
N TYR A 316 9.25 18.31 27.52
CA TYR A 316 8.58 17.75 28.67
C TYR A 316 8.36 18.82 29.76
N ASP A 317 7.27 18.72 30.51
CA ASP A 317 6.92 19.60 31.62
C ASP A 317 6.65 18.76 32.87
N SER A 318 7.48 18.91 33.90
CA SER A 318 7.30 18.20 35.17
C SER A 318 6.19 18.80 36.05
N GLY A 319 5.70 20.00 35.70
CA GLY A 319 4.73 20.77 36.46
C GLY A 319 5.29 21.54 37.66
N ALA A 320 6.57 21.36 38.00
CA ALA A 320 7.21 21.99 39.16
C ALA A 320 8.57 22.59 38.82
N ASP A 321 8.82 23.80 39.30
CA ASP A 321 10.12 24.48 39.16
C ASP A 321 11.22 23.73 39.94
N ASP A 322 12.45 23.87 39.46
CA ASP A 322 13.65 23.24 40.03
C ASP A 322 13.56 21.70 40.10
N THR A 323 12.79 21.09 39.19
CA THR A 323 12.75 19.63 39.05
C THR A 323 14.08 19.12 38.53
N GLU A 324 14.68 18.18 39.24
CA GLU A 324 15.83 17.44 38.72
C GLU A 324 15.35 16.32 37.79
N TRP A 325 15.79 16.32 36.54
CA TRP A 325 15.55 15.22 35.61
C TRP A 325 16.58 14.12 35.81
N HIS A 326 16.15 12.86 35.76
CA HIS A 326 17.01 11.72 36.09
C HIS A 326 17.69 11.12 34.88
N ARG A 327 16.89 10.56 33.97
CA ARG A 327 17.36 9.87 32.76
C ARG A 327 16.39 10.04 31.61
N LEU A 328 16.88 9.77 30.41
CA LEU A 328 16.11 9.67 29.18
C LEU A 328 16.38 8.29 28.57
N ALA A 329 15.35 7.44 28.49
CA ALA A 329 15.43 6.15 27.82
C ALA A 329 14.88 6.27 26.39
N LEU A 330 15.54 5.66 25.42
CA LEU A 330 15.11 5.64 24.02
C LEU A 330 15.09 4.20 23.50
N GLU A 331 14.03 3.84 22.79
CA GLU A 331 13.99 2.62 22.00
C GLU A 331 14.33 2.96 20.55
N LEU A 332 15.42 2.39 20.06
CA LEU A 332 15.95 2.62 18.72
C LEU A 332 15.80 1.36 17.88
N SER A 333 15.23 1.50 16.68
CA SER A 333 15.11 0.42 15.71
C SER A 333 15.68 0.80 14.35
N GLN A 334 15.73 -0.18 13.44
CA GLN A 334 16.22 -0.01 12.06
C GLN A 334 17.65 0.56 11.95
N LEU A 335 18.46 0.39 12.99
CA LEU A 335 19.86 0.83 13.00
C LEU A 335 20.69 -0.02 12.04
N THR A 336 21.40 0.65 11.13
CA THR A 336 22.42 0.06 10.25
C THR A 336 23.79 0.69 10.50
N ALA A 337 24.83 0.16 9.86
CA ALA A 337 26.18 0.72 9.95
C ALA A 337 26.29 2.17 9.42
N SER A 338 25.32 2.62 8.63
CA SER A 338 25.27 3.97 8.05
C SER A 338 24.28 4.91 8.73
N THR A 339 23.69 4.53 9.87
CA THR A 339 22.70 5.35 10.58
C THR A 339 23.17 5.70 11.99
N GLN A 340 22.86 6.91 12.44
CA GLN A 340 23.18 7.39 13.79
C GLN A 340 22.05 8.25 14.35
N VAL A 341 21.82 8.17 15.65
CA VAL A 341 20.95 9.04 16.43
C VAL A 341 21.83 9.77 17.44
N ARG A 342 21.73 11.10 17.47
CA ARG A 342 22.36 11.95 18.47
C ARG A 342 21.31 12.65 19.30
N VAL A 343 21.54 12.68 20.60
CA VAL A 343 20.63 13.28 21.56
C VAL A 343 21.29 14.52 22.16
N ARG A 344 20.55 15.61 22.23
CA ARG A 344 20.92 16.82 23.00
C ARG A 344 19.78 17.19 23.94
N TYR A 345 20.11 17.81 25.07
CA TYR A 345 19.11 18.22 26.04
C TYR A 345 19.43 19.55 26.73
N LEU A 346 18.38 20.21 27.21
CA LEU A 346 18.45 21.43 28.04
C LEU A 346 17.32 21.39 29.07
N ALA A 347 17.65 21.51 30.36
CA ALA A 347 16.67 21.68 31.42
C ALA A 347 16.64 23.14 31.90
N THR A 348 15.46 23.70 32.11
CA THR A 348 15.29 25.09 32.55
C THR A 348 13.90 25.33 33.15
N ASN A 349 13.76 26.32 34.03
CA ASN A 349 12.45 26.80 34.49
C ASN A 349 11.75 27.71 33.47
N HIS A 350 12.48 28.16 32.43
CA HIS A 350 11.91 28.98 31.38
C HIS A 350 11.12 28.09 30.39
N PRO A 351 9.89 28.49 29.98
CA PRO A 351 9.06 27.69 29.07
C PRO A 351 9.59 27.63 27.64
N MET A 352 10.72 28.29 27.35
CA MET A 352 11.33 28.46 26.03
C MET A 352 12.84 28.21 26.15
N PRO A 353 13.47 27.58 25.15
CA PRO A 353 14.87 27.17 25.23
C PRO A 353 15.86 28.34 25.03
N SER A 354 15.40 29.44 24.40
CA SER A 354 16.20 30.66 24.24
C SER A 354 15.30 31.89 24.31
N ASP A 355 15.90 33.04 24.65
CA ASP A 355 15.27 34.36 24.59
C ASP A 355 15.37 35.00 23.18
N ALA A 356 15.74 34.23 22.16
CA ALA A 356 15.88 34.75 20.80
C ALA A 356 14.52 35.21 20.26
N ASP A 357 14.49 36.42 19.69
CA ASP A 357 13.29 36.96 19.06
C ASP A 357 13.17 36.38 17.65
N PHE A 358 11.97 35.98 17.23
CA PHE A 358 11.73 35.55 15.85
C PHE A 358 11.83 36.71 14.86
N ALA A 359 11.83 37.97 15.34
CA ALA A 359 12.19 39.13 14.52
C ALA A 359 13.66 39.15 14.08
N ASP A 360 14.55 38.37 14.70
CA ASP A 360 15.94 38.22 14.28
C ASP A 360 16.11 37.22 13.12
N LEU A 361 15.02 36.58 12.68
CA LEU A 361 15.04 35.65 11.55
C LEU A 361 14.89 36.41 10.23
N ASP A 362 15.88 36.32 9.34
CA ASP A 362 15.88 36.99 8.02
C ASP A 362 14.63 36.71 7.16
N ALA A 363 13.97 35.57 7.40
CA ALA A 363 12.75 35.17 6.70
C ALA A 363 11.50 35.95 7.11
N ILE A 364 11.52 36.62 8.28
CA ILE A 364 10.37 37.27 8.89
C ILE A 364 10.57 38.78 8.84
N SER A 365 9.68 39.48 8.13
CA SER A 365 9.68 40.96 8.13
C SER A 365 9.18 41.52 9.47
N ALA A 366 9.57 42.75 9.80
CA ALA A 366 9.12 43.39 11.05
C ALA A 366 7.58 43.45 11.18
N ASP A 367 6.89 43.72 10.08
CA ASP A 367 5.42 43.76 10.00
C ASP A 367 4.77 42.37 10.21
N ALA A 368 5.39 41.32 9.65
CA ALA A 368 4.99 39.94 9.92
C ALA A 368 5.22 39.57 11.39
N ALA A 369 6.32 40.02 11.99
CA ALA A 369 6.63 39.76 13.38
C ALA A 369 5.59 40.40 14.32
N ASP A 370 5.16 41.63 14.04
CA ASP A 370 4.10 42.29 14.82
C ASP A 370 2.77 41.55 14.69
N SER A 371 2.42 41.09 13.48
CA SER A 371 1.22 40.27 13.25
C SER A 371 1.23 38.96 14.07
N LEU A 372 2.39 38.30 14.16
CA LEU A 372 2.56 37.08 14.98
C LEU A 372 2.40 37.37 16.47
N ARG A 373 2.92 38.50 16.96
CA ARG A 373 2.76 38.92 18.37
C ARG A 373 1.31 39.21 18.71
N GLU A 374 0.54 39.82 17.81
CA GLU A 374 -0.90 40.05 17.99
C GLU A 374 -1.70 38.75 18.12
N LEU A 375 -1.23 37.68 17.46
CA LEU A 375 -1.79 36.32 17.59
C LEU A 375 -1.30 35.57 18.84
N GLY A 376 -0.47 36.21 19.67
CA GLY A 376 0.09 35.62 20.89
C GLY A 376 1.26 34.67 20.64
N VAL A 377 1.89 34.71 19.46
CA VAL A 377 3.14 33.99 19.19
C VAL A 377 4.30 34.89 19.61
N THR A 378 4.99 34.53 20.68
CA THR A 378 5.98 35.38 21.34
C THR A 378 7.41 34.85 21.27
N SER A 379 7.62 33.66 20.69
CA SER A 379 8.95 33.10 20.49
C SER A 379 9.08 32.19 19.28
N VAL A 380 10.34 31.89 18.95
CA VAL A 380 10.73 30.89 17.95
C VAL A 380 10.13 29.52 18.27
N TRP A 381 10.10 29.11 19.55
CA TRP A 381 9.53 27.83 19.97
C TRP A 381 8.01 27.78 19.74
N GLU A 382 7.28 28.84 20.10
CA GLU A 382 5.82 28.90 19.88
C GLU A 382 5.46 28.93 18.40
N LEU A 383 6.24 29.65 17.58
CA LEU A 383 6.06 29.69 16.13
C LEU A 383 6.27 28.30 15.51
N ALA A 384 7.31 27.59 15.92
CA ALA A 384 7.64 26.28 15.40
C ALA A 384 6.62 25.19 15.81
N ARG A 385 6.01 25.30 17.00
CA ARG A 385 4.99 24.34 17.49
C ARG A 385 3.58 24.59 16.93
N ARG A 386 3.32 25.77 16.35
CA ARG A 386 1.95 26.14 15.96
C ARG A 386 1.47 25.31 14.77
N ASP A 387 0.21 24.91 14.82
CA ASP A 387 -0.43 24.27 13.67
C ASP A 387 -0.42 25.21 12.46
N ARG A 388 0.14 24.72 11.35
CA ARG A 388 0.40 25.52 10.15
C ARG A 388 -0.87 26.06 9.52
N ASP A 389 -1.91 25.23 9.43
CA ASP A 389 -3.14 25.58 8.73
C ASP A 389 -3.96 26.58 9.57
N ARG A 390 -3.99 26.41 10.90
CA ARG A 390 -4.56 27.40 11.82
C ARG A 390 -3.80 28.73 11.78
N LEU A 391 -2.48 28.70 11.71
CA LEU A 391 -1.67 29.91 11.64
C LEU A 391 -1.88 30.65 10.31
N THR A 392 -1.98 29.91 9.21
CA THR A 392 -2.28 30.47 7.87
C THR A 392 -3.69 31.07 7.85
N ALA A 393 -4.69 30.39 8.41
CA ALA A 393 -6.06 30.90 8.49
C ALA A 393 -6.18 32.18 9.36
N ALA A 394 -5.33 32.31 10.38
CA ALA A 394 -5.28 33.49 11.24
C ALA A 394 -4.57 34.70 10.59
N LEU A 395 -3.86 34.50 9.48
CA LEU A 395 -3.09 35.52 8.76
C LEU A 395 -3.56 35.63 7.29
N PRO A 396 -4.77 36.18 7.04
CA PRO A 396 -5.38 36.17 5.71
C PRO A 396 -4.62 37.01 4.66
N ASP A 397 -3.80 37.97 5.09
CA ASP A 397 -2.98 38.82 4.22
C ASP A 397 -1.62 38.18 3.86
N ARG A 398 -1.39 36.91 4.23
CA ARG A 398 -0.13 36.20 4.01
C ARG A 398 -0.34 34.92 3.20
N PHE A 399 0.64 34.55 2.39
CA PHE A 399 0.58 33.29 1.66
C PHE A 399 0.98 32.13 2.57
N ARG A 400 0.42 30.94 2.33
CA ARG A 400 0.81 29.70 3.03
C ARG A 400 2.31 29.44 2.94
N SER A 401 2.93 29.80 1.81
CA SER A 401 4.37 29.70 1.59
C SER A 401 5.20 30.59 2.52
N ASP A 402 4.68 31.76 2.91
CA ASP A 402 5.38 32.64 3.85
C ASP A 402 5.40 32.02 5.25
N VAL A 403 4.26 31.51 5.71
CA VAL A 403 4.13 30.82 7.00
C VAL A 403 5.04 29.61 7.07
N ASP A 404 5.09 28.81 6.00
CA ASP A 404 5.98 27.65 5.89
C ASP A 404 7.47 28.06 5.98
N ALA A 405 7.85 29.13 5.28
CA ALA A 405 9.21 29.67 5.34
C ALA A 405 9.58 30.17 6.76
N TRP A 406 8.64 30.79 7.47
CA TRP A 406 8.85 31.27 8.84
C TRP A 406 9.02 30.14 9.85
N GLN A 407 8.17 29.11 9.79
CA GLN A 407 8.30 27.93 10.65
C GLN A 407 9.60 27.17 10.36
N THR A 408 9.94 27.03 9.07
CA THR A 408 11.20 26.45 8.62
C THR A 408 12.41 27.21 9.18
N ALA A 409 12.39 28.55 9.16
CA ALA A 409 13.44 29.38 9.74
C ALA A 409 13.51 29.25 11.26
N ALA A 410 12.36 29.14 11.93
CA ALA A 410 12.30 28.95 13.38
C ALA A 410 12.93 27.62 13.83
N ILE A 411 12.62 26.51 13.14
CA ILE A 411 13.19 25.19 13.44
C ILE A 411 14.71 25.19 13.20
N ASP A 412 15.18 25.84 12.13
CA ASP A 412 16.63 25.97 11.90
C ASP A 412 17.34 26.77 12.98
N ALA A 413 16.71 27.84 13.48
CA ALA A 413 17.26 28.62 14.57
C ALA A 413 17.31 27.81 15.88
N LEU A 414 16.31 26.96 16.15
CA LEU A 414 16.32 26.02 17.27
C LEU A 414 17.45 24.99 17.12
N ALA A 415 17.61 24.39 15.93
CA ALA A 415 18.70 23.45 15.67
C ALA A 415 20.08 24.08 15.87
N ALA A 416 20.29 25.28 15.32
CA ALA A 416 21.53 26.03 15.51
C ALA A 416 21.79 26.42 16.97
N HIS A 417 20.74 26.77 17.71
CA HIS A 417 20.85 27.05 19.14
C HIS A 417 21.18 25.79 19.95
N ALA A 418 20.53 24.66 19.65
CA ALA A 418 20.80 23.38 20.30
C ALA A 418 22.23 22.89 20.05
N ASP A 419 22.75 23.07 18.84
CA ASP A 419 24.14 22.72 18.48
C ASP A 419 25.19 23.46 19.33
N VAL A 420 24.87 24.64 19.85
CA VAL A 420 25.81 25.50 20.59
C VAL A 420 25.57 25.48 22.10
N HIS A 421 24.31 25.46 22.53
CA HIS A 421 23.94 25.74 23.93
C HIS A 421 23.40 24.54 24.69
N TRP A 422 23.03 23.44 24.01
CA TRP A 422 22.47 22.26 24.68
C TRP A 422 23.56 21.25 25.01
N THR A 423 23.31 20.45 26.04
CA THR A 423 24.24 19.39 26.42
C THR A 423 24.12 18.26 25.40
N THR A 424 25.23 17.93 24.73
CA THR A 424 25.29 16.82 23.77
C THR A 424 25.68 15.54 24.49
N VAL A 425 24.93 14.46 24.24
CA VAL A 425 25.25 13.13 24.76
C VAL A 425 26.45 12.57 24.01
N ASP A 426 27.45 12.08 24.76
CA ASP A 426 28.73 11.63 24.19
C ASP A 426 28.60 10.34 23.35
N SER A 427 27.62 9.48 23.68
CA SER A 427 27.35 8.23 22.97
C SER A 427 26.46 8.45 21.75
N LEU A 428 26.82 7.78 20.66
CA LEU A 428 25.97 7.65 19.47
C LEU A 428 24.99 6.50 19.69
N ASN A 429 23.75 6.66 19.23
CA ASN A 429 22.66 5.68 19.42
C ASN A 429 22.44 5.30 20.90
N PRO A 430 22.27 6.27 21.83
CA PRO A 430 22.02 5.93 23.22
C PRO A 430 20.64 5.29 23.40
N ASP A 431 20.60 4.17 24.10
CA ASP A 431 19.40 3.52 24.64
C ASP A 431 19.01 4.08 26.01
N ASP A 432 20.01 4.45 26.83
CA ASP A 432 19.80 5.16 28.10
C ASP A 432 20.79 6.33 28.26
N VAL A 433 20.27 7.49 28.65
CA VAL A 433 21.01 8.72 28.87
C VAL A 433 20.79 9.21 30.29
N PHE A 434 21.86 9.18 31.09
CA PHE A 434 21.88 9.86 32.38
C PHE A 434 21.99 11.39 32.21
N LEU A 435 21.01 12.13 32.71
CA LEU A 435 20.93 13.58 32.56
C LEU A 435 21.73 14.28 33.66
N ARG A 436 22.89 14.84 33.30
CA ARG A 436 23.77 15.58 34.22
C ARG A 436 23.31 17.03 34.36
N ASP A 437 23.25 17.52 35.60
CA ASP A 437 22.90 18.90 35.96
C ASP A 437 21.63 19.42 35.27
N ALA A 438 20.68 18.52 34.99
CA ALA A 438 19.45 18.81 34.28
C ALA A 438 18.35 19.26 35.26
N VAL A 439 18.45 20.50 35.73
CA VAL A 439 17.52 21.08 36.70
C VAL A 439 16.61 22.12 36.05
N GLY A 440 15.30 21.94 36.21
CA GLY A 440 14.28 22.89 35.80
C GLY A 440 12.94 22.22 35.51
N ARG A 441 11.87 23.02 35.52
CA ARG A 441 10.51 22.53 35.19
C ARG A 441 10.41 21.87 33.82
N TYR A 442 11.07 22.44 32.82
CA TYR A 442 11.00 21.98 31.44
C TYR A 442 12.28 21.26 31.04
N LEU A 443 12.13 20.11 30.39
CA LEU A 443 13.22 19.42 29.71
C LEU A 443 12.99 19.48 28.20
N PHE A 444 13.88 20.17 27.51
CA PHE A 444 13.95 20.18 26.06
C PHE A 444 14.87 19.07 25.57
N VAL A 445 14.40 18.31 24.59
CA VAL A 445 15.13 17.19 23.97
C VAL A 445 15.20 17.43 22.47
N ALA A 446 16.38 17.23 21.89
CA ALA A 446 16.63 17.29 20.46
C ALA A 446 17.23 15.97 19.99
N LEU A 447 16.63 15.40 18.94
CA LEU A 447 17.11 14.22 18.24
C LEU A 447 17.63 14.67 16.87
N GLU A 448 18.87 14.32 16.57
CA GLU A 448 19.45 14.43 15.23
C GLU A 448 19.58 13.02 14.67
N LEU A 449 18.78 12.73 13.64
CA LEU A 449 18.74 11.46 12.92
C LEU A 449 19.67 11.59 11.70
N ASP A 450 20.69 10.76 11.58
CA ASP A 450 21.63 10.72 10.45
C ASP A 450 21.48 9.36 9.75
N GLY A 451 21.32 9.38 8.43
CA GLY A 451 21.10 8.17 7.65
C GLY A 451 21.66 8.25 6.24
N SER A 452 21.06 7.48 5.33
CA SER A 452 21.45 7.36 3.93
C SER A 452 20.20 7.45 3.03
N PRO A 453 20.34 7.51 1.71
CA PRO A 453 19.16 7.50 0.84
C PRO A 453 18.32 6.22 0.98
N GLN A 454 18.92 5.11 1.45
CA GLN A 454 18.26 3.80 1.57
C GLN A 454 18.05 3.33 3.01
N SER A 455 18.49 4.09 4.01
CA SER A 455 18.38 3.70 5.42
C SER A 455 18.16 4.92 6.31
N SER A 456 17.22 4.79 7.25
CA SER A 456 16.97 5.77 8.30
C SER A 456 17.09 5.08 9.65
N PRO A 457 17.74 5.71 10.65
CA PRO A 457 17.50 5.29 12.02
C PRO A 457 16.04 5.58 12.38
N ARG A 458 15.49 4.81 13.31
CA ARG A 458 14.14 5.03 13.83
C ARG A 458 14.18 5.09 15.36
N VAL A 459 13.40 6.01 15.91
CA VAL A 459 13.18 6.14 17.36
C VAL A 459 11.72 5.79 17.62
N ASP A 460 11.49 4.70 18.33
CA ASP A 460 10.15 4.16 18.60
C ASP A 460 9.55 4.80 19.84
N SER A 461 10.37 4.98 20.87
CA SER A 461 9.94 5.67 22.08
C SER A 461 11.03 6.54 22.70
N VAL A 462 10.60 7.57 23.43
CA VAL A 462 11.46 8.42 24.28
C VAL A 462 10.76 8.62 25.60
N THR A 463 11.39 8.19 26.70
CA THR A 463 10.84 8.31 28.06
C THR A 463 11.75 9.17 28.93
N ALA A 464 11.22 10.27 29.45
CA ALA A 464 11.91 11.14 30.40
C ALA A 464 11.44 10.88 31.83
N PHE A 465 12.38 10.61 32.74
CA PHE A 465 12.09 10.27 34.14
C PHE A 465 12.37 11.45 35.09
N CYS A 466 11.41 11.81 35.94
CA CYS A 466 11.53 12.84 36.96
C CYS A 466 10.61 12.60 38.19
N PRO A 467 10.76 13.35 39.29
CA PRO A 467 12.01 14.00 39.69
C PRO A 467 13.10 12.94 39.94
N ARG A 468 14.36 13.36 39.91
CA ARG A 468 15.49 12.53 40.31
C ARG A 468 15.30 12.12 41.76
N GLN A 469 15.26 10.82 41.97
CA GLN A 469 15.00 10.24 43.27
C GLN A 469 16.16 9.32 43.65
N SER A 470 17.32 9.91 43.95
CA SER A 470 18.49 9.11 44.34
C SER A 470 18.18 8.25 45.57
N TYR A 471 18.66 7.02 45.55
CA TYR A 471 18.66 6.10 46.67
C TYR A 471 19.44 6.64 47.88
N LEU A 472 20.28 7.66 47.68
CA LEU A 472 20.92 8.40 48.77
C LEU A 472 19.91 8.89 49.82
N ARG A 473 18.69 9.27 49.42
CA ARG A 473 17.62 9.71 50.33
C ARG A 473 17.15 8.63 51.31
N TYR A 474 17.34 7.35 50.94
CA TYR A 474 17.01 6.21 51.78
C TYR A 474 18.17 5.81 52.71
N LEU A 475 19.36 6.38 52.50
CA LEU A 475 20.50 6.20 53.38
C LEU A 475 20.46 7.22 54.54
N PRO A 476 21.03 6.87 55.72
CA PRO A 476 21.10 7.78 56.86
C PRO A 476 21.72 9.15 56.51
N GLU A 477 21.26 10.22 57.17
CA GLU A 477 21.71 11.62 56.95
C GLU A 477 23.23 11.79 57.02
N LEU A 478 23.95 10.96 57.80
CA LEU A 478 25.42 10.97 57.86
C LEU A 478 26.09 10.82 56.47
N TYR A 479 25.43 10.19 55.50
CA TYR A 479 25.92 10.02 54.13
C TYR A 479 25.57 11.19 53.21
N GLN A 480 24.71 12.11 53.66
CA GLN A 480 24.22 13.28 52.91
C GLN A 480 24.89 14.59 53.38
N GLU A 481 25.50 14.61 54.57
CA GLU A 481 26.06 15.83 55.19
C GLU A 481 27.27 16.44 54.47
N ASP A 482 28.10 15.63 53.81
CA ASP A 482 29.27 16.11 53.06
C ASP A 482 29.01 16.10 51.56
N ASP A 483 28.88 17.28 50.95
CA ASP A 483 28.50 17.46 49.54
C ASP A 483 29.36 16.65 48.56
N ARG A 484 30.66 16.50 48.82
CA ARG A 484 31.58 15.73 47.96
C ARG A 484 31.32 14.24 48.05
N SER A 485 31.13 13.74 49.26
CA SER A 485 30.85 12.32 49.50
C SER A 485 29.44 11.95 49.03
N ALA A 486 28.46 12.85 49.21
CA ALA A 486 27.11 12.71 48.72
C ALA A 486 27.07 12.63 47.19
N ALA A 487 27.72 13.56 46.49
CA ALA A 487 27.77 13.55 45.02
C ALA A 487 28.44 12.28 44.45
N PHE A 488 29.53 11.82 45.08
CA PHE A 488 30.16 10.55 44.68
C PHE A 488 29.24 9.35 44.93
N LEU A 489 28.63 9.26 46.12
CA LEU A 489 27.80 8.13 46.49
C LEU A 489 26.52 8.09 45.67
N GLU A 490 25.94 9.24 45.36
CA GLU A 490 24.82 9.39 44.45
C GLU A 490 25.18 8.88 43.05
N GLN A 491 26.32 9.31 42.49
CA GLN A 491 26.78 8.80 41.20
C GLN A 491 27.06 7.29 41.25
N TYR A 492 27.60 6.77 42.35
CA TYR A 492 27.83 5.34 42.53
C TYR A 492 26.52 4.54 42.61
N LEU A 493 25.53 5.05 43.33
CA LEU A 493 24.21 4.42 43.48
C LEU A 493 23.41 4.45 42.18
N SER A 494 23.60 5.48 41.33
CA SER A 494 22.91 5.58 40.04
C SER A 494 23.09 4.34 39.14
N VAL A 495 24.23 3.66 39.23
CA VAL A 495 24.48 2.41 38.50
C VAL A 495 23.59 1.25 38.97
N PHE A 496 23.26 1.22 40.27
CA PHE A 496 22.34 0.21 40.80
C PHE A 496 20.89 0.64 40.56
N GLU A 497 20.61 1.94 40.70
CA GLU A 497 19.30 2.53 40.41
C GLU A 497 18.84 2.20 38.99
N SER A 498 19.72 2.29 37.99
CA SER A 498 19.38 1.92 36.61
C SER A 498 18.98 0.45 36.51
N VAL A 499 19.78 -0.46 37.06
CA VAL A 499 19.50 -1.91 37.05
C VAL A 499 18.18 -2.22 37.75
N PHE A 500 17.88 -1.58 38.88
CA PHE A 500 16.62 -1.80 39.59
C PHE A 500 15.42 -1.18 38.87
N ALA A 501 15.60 -0.02 38.22
CA ALA A 501 14.55 0.59 37.41
C ALA A 501 14.16 -0.31 36.22
N ASP A 502 15.14 -0.95 35.58
CA ASP A 502 14.89 -1.88 34.48
C ASP A 502 14.11 -3.12 34.98
N ILE A 503 14.44 -3.64 36.17
CA ILE A 503 13.70 -4.73 36.81
C ILE A 503 12.27 -4.29 37.19
N GLU A 504 12.10 -3.09 37.75
CA GLU A 504 10.78 -2.53 38.08
C GLU A 504 9.92 -2.42 36.80
N ALA A 505 10.49 -1.90 35.71
CA ALA A 505 9.82 -1.82 34.41
C ALA A 505 9.44 -3.20 33.86
N GLU A 506 10.35 -4.19 33.92
CA GLU A 506 10.05 -5.56 33.50
C GLU A 506 8.90 -6.18 34.33
N ILE A 507 8.85 -5.89 35.63
CA ILE A 507 7.76 -6.33 36.52
C ILE A 507 6.45 -5.63 36.17
N ASP A 508 6.48 -4.32 35.92
CA ASP A 508 5.28 -3.56 35.54
C ASP A 508 4.71 -4.05 34.19
N ASP A 509 5.60 -4.42 33.25
CA ASP A 509 5.25 -4.95 31.93
C ASP A 509 4.89 -6.43 31.92
N ILE A 510 5.01 -7.15 33.04
CA ILE A 510 4.74 -8.59 33.10
C ILE A 510 3.31 -8.95 32.64
N GLY A 511 2.38 -8.00 32.77
CA GLY A 511 1.00 -8.11 32.30
C GLY A 511 0.89 -8.49 30.82
N ARG A 512 1.82 -8.01 29.97
CA ARG A 512 1.81 -8.27 28.52
C ARG A 512 1.92 -9.75 28.17
N TYR A 513 2.54 -10.55 29.03
CA TYR A 513 2.70 -11.99 28.80
C TYR A 513 1.41 -12.80 29.04
N PHE A 514 0.40 -12.20 29.67
CA PHE A 514 -0.89 -12.84 29.96
C PHE A 514 -2.01 -12.44 28.99
N ASP A 515 -1.74 -11.51 28.08
CA ASP A 515 -2.67 -11.05 27.06
C ASP A 515 -2.29 -11.68 25.70
N PRO A 516 -3.17 -12.49 25.08
CA PRO A 516 -2.93 -13.07 23.75
C PRO A 516 -2.60 -12.04 22.66
N ASP A 517 -3.09 -10.80 22.78
CA ASP A 517 -2.86 -9.77 21.76
C ASP A 517 -1.54 -9.02 22.00
N ALA A 518 -1.04 -8.97 23.23
CA ALA A 518 0.17 -8.23 23.61
C ALA A 518 1.42 -9.10 23.84
N VAL A 519 1.27 -10.42 23.98
CA VAL A 519 2.40 -11.33 24.26
C VAL A 519 3.38 -11.37 23.07
N PRO A 520 4.70 -11.30 23.29
CA PRO A 520 5.67 -11.50 22.22
C PRO A 520 5.56 -12.88 21.57
N SER A 521 5.79 -13.01 20.26
CA SER A 521 5.65 -14.26 19.50
C SER A 521 6.48 -15.43 20.10
N GLU A 522 7.67 -15.13 20.60
CA GLU A 522 8.55 -16.11 21.27
C GLU A 522 7.98 -16.65 22.59
N ALA A 523 7.12 -15.89 23.26
CA ALA A 523 6.46 -16.26 24.51
C ALA A 523 5.04 -16.80 24.32
N LEU A 524 4.49 -16.75 23.11
CA LEU A 524 3.14 -17.23 22.79
C LEU A 524 2.98 -18.72 23.14
N SER A 525 3.98 -19.53 22.79
CA SER A 525 4.00 -20.98 23.09
C SER A 525 4.02 -21.30 24.59
N TRP A 526 4.51 -20.38 25.43
CA TRP A 526 4.45 -20.51 26.88
C TRP A 526 3.03 -20.25 27.40
N LEU A 527 2.33 -19.25 26.85
CA LEU A 527 0.94 -18.96 27.21
C LEU A 527 -0.02 -20.09 26.78
N GLU A 528 0.23 -20.72 25.64
CA GLU A 528 -0.53 -21.88 25.15
C GLU A 528 -0.49 -23.07 26.12
N GLN A 529 0.68 -23.33 26.72
CA GLN A 529 0.84 -24.38 27.72
C GLN A 529 -0.01 -24.14 28.96
N TRP A 530 -0.24 -22.88 29.34
CA TRP A 530 -1.10 -22.54 30.49
C TRP A 530 -2.58 -22.82 30.22
N LEU A 531 -3.03 -22.60 28.99
CA LEU A 531 -4.41 -22.82 28.59
C LEU A 531 -4.65 -24.22 28.00
N ALA A 532 -3.63 -25.09 27.98
CA ALA A 532 -3.67 -26.42 27.37
C ALA A 532 -4.13 -26.38 25.89
N VAL A 533 -3.71 -25.34 25.18
CA VAL A 533 -3.90 -25.20 23.73
C VAL A 533 -2.79 -25.99 23.04
N GLU A 534 -3.19 -27.07 22.36
CA GLU A 534 -2.30 -27.91 21.56
C GLU A 534 -2.51 -27.52 20.08
N THR A 535 -1.80 -26.48 19.62
CA THR A 535 -1.73 -26.13 18.20
C THR A 535 -0.48 -26.74 17.59
N ASP A 536 -0.61 -27.36 16.42
CA ASP A 536 0.53 -27.83 15.64
C ASP A 536 1.37 -26.65 15.12
N GLU A 537 2.64 -26.91 14.75
CA GLU A 537 3.56 -25.89 14.22
C GLU A 537 3.03 -25.16 12.97
N ASN A 538 2.08 -25.77 12.27
CA ASN A 538 1.50 -25.28 11.01
C ASN A 538 0.40 -24.22 11.21
N TRP A 539 0.03 -23.89 12.45
CA TRP A 539 -0.98 -22.85 12.70
C TRP A 539 -0.40 -21.44 12.48
N PRO A 540 -1.09 -20.57 11.71
CA PRO A 540 -0.76 -19.15 11.63
C PRO A 540 -0.73 -18.51 13.03
N GLU A 541 0.21 -17.59 13.27
CA GLU A 541 0.34 -16.93 14.59
C GLU A 541 -0.94 -16.20 14.98
N ASP A 542 -1.59 -15.51 14.05
CA ASP A 542 -2.85 -14.80 14.27
C ASP A 542 -3.99 -15.74 14.67
N ALA A 543 -4.03 -16.94 14.08
CA ALA A 543 -4.99 -17.99 14.47
C ALA A 543 -4.74 -18.47 15.90
N ARG A 544 -3.47 -18.64 16.30
CA ARG A 544 -3.08 -19.06 17.66
C ARG A 544 -3.50 -18.01 18.69
N ARG A 545 -3.26 -16.72 18.41
CA ARG A 545 -3.69 -15.59 19.26
C ARG A 545 -5.20 -15.52 19.41
N GLU A 546 -5.94 -15.62 18.30
CA GLU A 546 -7.40 -15.64 18.35
C GLU A 546 -7.92 -16.86 19.14
N LEU A 547 -7.33 -18.04 18.94
CA LEU A 547 -7.68 -19.25 19.67
C LEU A 547 -7.48 -19.07 21.18
N LEU A 548 -6.36 -18.49 21.62
CA LEU A 548 -6.10 -18.22 23.03
C LEU A 548 -7.14 -17.26 23.63
N SER A 549 -7.49 -16.20 22.90
CA SER A 549 -8.51 -15.24 23.35
C SER A 549 -9.90 -15.91 23.51
N ARG A 550 -10.23 -16.87 22.63
CA ARG A 550 -11.54 -17.55 22.58
C ARG A 550 -11.56 -18.91 23.27
N ALA A 551 -10.42 -19.42 23.74
CA ALA A 551 -10.27 -20.77 24.28
C ALA A 551 -11.32 -21.10 25.36
N PRO A 552 -11.63 -20.22 26.34
CA PRO A 552 -12.64 -20.52 27.36
C PRO A 552 -14.05 -20.74 26.80
N ALA A 553 -14.40 -20.09 25.68
CA ALA A 553 -15.70 -20.24 25.03
C ALA A 553 -15.74 -21.49 24.14
N LEU A 554 -14.67 -21.73 23.37
CA LEU A 554 -14.54 -22.88 22.47
C LEU A 554 -14.49 -24.20 23.26
N TYR A 555 -13.74 -24.24 24.37
CA TYR A 555 -13.61 -25.45 25.19
C TYR A 555 -14.91 -25.88 25.87
N LYS A 556 -15.83 -24.94 26.14
CA LYS A 556 -17.18 -25.29 26.63
C LYS A 556 -18.01 -26.05 25.59
N ARG A 557 -17.68 -25.91 24.31
CA ARG A 557 -18.38 -26.55 23.18
C ARG A 557 -17.60 -27.72 22.57
N ARG A 558 -16.43 -28.05 23.13
CA ARG A 558 -15.57 -29.15 22.63
C ARG A 558 -16.35 -30.46 22.57
N GLY A 559 -16.18 -31.23 21.49
CA GLY A 559 -16.93 -32.46 21.27
C GLY A 559 -18.37 -32.26 20.79
N THR A 560 -18.72 -31.08 20.27
CA THR A 560 -20.00 -30.82 19.57
C THR A 560 -19.73 -30.38 18.14
N LYS A 561 -20.70 -30.61 17.23
CA LYS A 561 -20.63 -30.12 15.83
C LYS A 561 -20.36 -28.62 15.78
N ALA A 562 -21.08 -27.83 16.58
CA ALA A 562 -20.92 -26.38 16.65
C ALA A 562 -19.53 -25.96 17.18
N GLY A 563 -18.98 -26.66 18.17
CA GLY A 563 -17.64 -26.37 18.67
C GLY A 563 -16.53 -26.70 17.66
N LEU A 564 -16.67 -27.83 16.96
CA LEU A 564 -15.73 -28.22 15.91
C LEU A 564 -15.81 -27.27 14.70
N GLN A 565 -17.02 -26.91 14.27
CA GLN A 565 -17.24 -25.91 13.22
C GLN A 565 -16.60 -24.57 13.59
N SER A 566 -16.82 -24.04 14.80
CA SER A 566 -16.20 -22.78 15.23
C SER A 566 -14.67 -22.84 15.30
N MET A 567 -14.07 -24.00 15.57
CA MET A 567 -12.62 -24.18 15.55
C MET A 567 -12.08 -24.16 14.11
N LEU A 568 -12.74 -24.87 13.20
CA LEU A 568 -12.37 -24.90 11.78
C LEU A 568 -12.54 -23.52 11.14
N GLU A 569 -13.66 -22.83 11.38
CA GLU A 569 -13.89 -21.46 10.89
C GLU A 569 -12.89 -20.44 11.45
N LEU A 570 -12.36 -20.68 12.66
CA LEU A 570 -11.30 -19.83 13.22
C LEU A 570 -10.00 -20.04 12.47
N TYR A 571 -9.56 -21.29 12.30
CA TYR A 571 -8.36 -21.63 11.55
C TYR A 571 -8.44 -21.11 10.10
N LEU A 572 -9.53 -21.45 9.41
CA LEU A 572 -9.75 -21.09 8.01
C LEU A 572 -9.80 -19.58 7.76
N ARG A 573 -10.12 -18.76 8.77
CA ARG A 573 -10.13 -17.30 8.61
C ARG A 573 -8.74 -16.72 8.42
N HIS A 574 -7.74 -17.40 8.96
CA HIS A 574 -6.33 -16.98 8.96
C HIS A 574 -5.51 -17.73 7.91
N THR A 575 -6.15 -18.55 7.06
CA THR A 575 -5.54 -19.24 5.92
C THR A 575 -6.22 -18.78 4.63
N GLY A 576 -5.44 -18.37 3.63
CA GLY A 576 -5.96 -17.89 2.35
C GLY A 576 -6.72 -18.98 1.58
N SER A 577 -7.55 -18.58 0.63
CA SER A 577 -8.10 -19.46 -0.41
C SER A 577 -7.69 -18.91 -1.77
N ALA A 578 -7.24 -19.78 -2.67
CA ALA A 578 -6.74 -19.44 -4.00
C ALA A 578 -7.76 -18.67 -4.87
N SER A 579 -9.05 -18.66 -4.50
CA SER A 579 -10.15 -18.10 -5.30
C SER A 579 -10.83 -16.87 -4.70
N ALA A 580 -10.17 -16.10 -3.83
CA ALA A 580 -10.67 -14.81 -3.36
C ALA A 580 -10.55 -13.69 -4.43
N THR A 581 -11.27 -13.85 -5.56
CA THR A 581 -11.73 -12.70 -6.34
C THR A 581 -13.13 -12.35 -5.83
N PRO A 582 -13.40 -11.13 -5.32
CA PRO A 582 -14.75 -10.76 -4.95
C PRO A 582 -15.61 -10.76 -6.22
N ALA A 583 -16.55 -11.71 -6.31
CA ALA A 583 -17.55 -11.70 -7.37
C ALA A 583 -18.26 -10.34 -7.34
N ALA A 584 -18.12 -9.63 -8.46
CA ALA A 584 -18.60 -8.28 -8.66
C ALA A 584 -20.02 -8.08 -8.11
N ALA A 585 -20.16 -7.03 -7.30
CA ALA A 585 -21.43 -6.44 -6.95
C ALA A 585 -22.24 -6.23 -8.24
N SER A 586 -23.30 -7.02 -8.40
CA SER A 586 -24.23 -6.89 -9.50
C SER A 586 -25.04 -5.62 -9.26
N SER A 587 -24.80 -4.59 -10.07
CA SER A 587 -25.63 -3.39 -10.14
C SER A 587 -27.11 -3.76 -10.26
N PRO A 588 -28.02 -3.18 -9.47
CA PRO A 588 -29.44 -3.28 -9.75
C PRO A 588 -29.77 -2.35 -10.91
N GLY A 589 -30.22 -2.94 -12.02
CA GLY A 589 -30.81 -2.23 -13.13
C GLY A 589 -32.10 -1.51 -12.74
N ASP A 590 -32.20 -0.31 -13.28
CA ASP A 590 -33.33 0.61 -13.42
C ASP A 590 -34.73 -0.03 -13.52
N GLY A 591 -35.71 0.57 -12.83
CA GLY A 591 -37.10 0.14 -12.77
C GLY A 591 -37.95 0.98 -11.81
N GLY A 592 -38.46 2.12 -12.28
CA GLY A 592 -39.12 3.17 -11.51
C GLY A 592 -40.46 2.89 -10.78
N PHE A 593 -40.77 3.89 -9.92
CA PHE A 593 -42.07 4.34 -9.37
C PHE A 593 -42.76 3.52 -8.26
N ASP A 594 -42.83 4.03 -7.02
CA ASP A 594 -43.87 4.98 -6.56
C ASP A 594 -43.61 5.52 -5.12
N ASP A 595 -44.20 6.68 -4.89
CA ASP A 595 -44.24 7.62 -3.76
C ASP A 595 -44.90 7.05 -2.47
N ASP A 596 -44.36 7.35 -1.26
CA ASP A 596 -45.05 8.11 -0.19
C ASP A 596 -44.15 8.23 1.08
N GLY A 597 -44.26 9.37 1.77
CA GLY A 597 -43.32 9.84 2.78
C GLY A 597 -43.57 9.41 4.24
N GLY A 598 -42.62 9.76 5.11
CA GLY A 598 -42.80 9.63 6.56
C GLY A 598 -41.56 9.85 7.42
N SER A 599 -41.47 11.04 8.02
CA SER A 599 -40.55 11.48 9.07
C SER A 599 -40.52 10.58 10.32
N GLY A 600 -39.35 10.41 10.95
CA GLY A 600 -39.22 9.88 12.31
C GLY A 600 -37.78 9.77 12.83
N VAL A 601 -37.42 10.69 13.73
CA VAL A 601 -36.20 10.73 14.56
C VAL A 601 -36.30 9.70 15.70
N ASP A 602 -35.28 8.88 15.98
CA ASP A 602 -34.65 8.76 17.32
C ASP A 602 -33.40 7.86 17.33
N GLY A 603 -32.48 8.15 18.25
CA GLY A 603 -31.20 7.46 18.44
C GLY A 603 -31.29 6.17 19.27
N GLY A 604 -30.33 5.27 19.04
CA GLY A 604 -30.19 4.03 19.81
C GLY A 604 -28.84 3.33 19.58
N ARG A 605 -28.09 3.17 20.67
CA ARG A 605 -26.81 2.47 20.90
C ARG A 605 -26.69 1.09 20.21
N PRO A 606 -25.49 0.65 19.77
CA PRO A 606 -25.32 -0.65 19.11
C PRO A 606 -25.55 -1.79 20.11
N THR A 607 -26.41 -2.73 19.74
CA THR A 607 -26.65 -4.01 20.44
C THR A 607 -26.11 -5.16 19.58
N PRO A 608 -25.59 -6.24 20.19
CA PRO A 608 -24.99 -7.35 19.46
C PRO A 608 -26.07 -8.14 18.70
N PRO A 609 -25.75 -8.71 17.51
CA PRO A 609 -26.74 -9.40 16.70
C PRO A 609 -27.25 -10.64 17.44
N THR A 610 -28.53 -10.61 17.76
CA THR A 610 -29.28 -11.76 18.26
C THR A 610 -29.79 -12.53 17.05
N ALA A 611 -29.42 -13.81 16.95
CA ALA A 611 -29.90 -14.72 15.94
C ALA A 611 -31.44 -14.75 15.94
N THR A 612 -32.03 -14.29 14.84
CA THR A 612 -33.44 -14.49 14.53
C THR A 612 -33.53 -15.50 13.40
N ALA A 613 -34.35 -16.51 13.61
CA ALA A 613 -34.73 -17.48 12.62
C ALA A 613 -35.75 -16.83 11.68
N ASP A 614 -35.30 -16.37 10.52
CA ASP A 614 -36.02 -16.49 9.24
C ASP A 614 -35.09 -16.04 8.11
N GLY A 615 -35.23 -16.69 6.95
CA GLY A 615 -34.24 -16.79 5.87
C GLY A 615 -33.48 -15.53 5.49
N GLY A 616 -32.15 -15.64 5.53
CA GLY A 616 -31.19 -14.69 4.99
C GLY A 616 -30.24 -15.38 4.01
N ASP A 617 -30.08 -14.73 2.86
CA ASP A 617 -29.22 -15.06 1.73
C ASP A 617 -27.75 -15.14 2.13
N GLY A 618 -27.30 -16.35 2.43
CA GLY A 618 -25.91 -16.76 2.47
C GLY A 618 -25.90 -18.23 2.09
N THR A 619 -25.20 -18.59 1.02
CA THR A 619 -24.90 -20.00 0.72
C THR A 619 -24.32 -20.63 1.99
N VAL A 620 -25.04 -21.58 2.58
CA VAL A 620 -24.76 -22.22 3.89
C VAL A 620 -23.54 -23.16 3.79
N GLY A 621 -22.49 -22.75 3.09
CA GLY A 621 -21.33 -23.56 2.77
C GLY A 621 -20.03 -22.78 2.64
N ASP A 622 -20.08 -21.47 2.41
CA ASP A 622 -18.88 -20.65 2.19
C ASP A 622 -18.49 -19.95 3.50
N THR A 623 -17.25 -20.15 3.96
CA THR A 623 -16.67 -19.37 5.04
C THR A 623 -16.34 -17.96 4.52
N PRO A 624 -16.22 -16.96 5.42
CA PRO A 624 -15.78 -15.62 5.02
C PRO A 624 -14.40 -15.58 4.35
N SER A 625 -13.59 -16.63 4.50
CA SER A 625 -12.28 -16.79 3.89
C SER A 625 -12.30 -17.43 2.50
N GLY A 626 -13.50 -17.75 1.95
CA GLY A 626 -13.64 -18.38 0.63
C GLY A 626 -13.44 -19.89 0.64
N HIS A 627 -13.28 -20.51 1.81
CA HIS A 627 -13.25 -21.96 1.97
C HIS A 627 -14.68 -22.50 2.05
N ARG A 628 -14.93 -23.65 1.45
CA ARG A 628 -16.17 -24.40 1.64
C ARG A 628 -16.04 -25.28 2.88
N LEU A 629 -17.08 -25.37 3.70
CA LEU A 629 -17.08 -26.21 4.90
C LEU A 629 -18.45 -26.87 5.12
N PHE A 630 -18.50 -28.20 4.99
CA PHE A 630 -19.70 -29.00 5.21
C PHE A 630 -19.45 -30.16 6.16
N PHE A 631 -20.48 -30.51 6.93
CA PHE A 631 -20.50 -31.70 7.77
C PHE A 631 -21.64 -32.58 7.32
N ILE A 632 -21.33 -33.83 6.95
CA ILE A 632 -22.33 -34.83 6.54
C ILE A 632 -22.23 -36.05 7.46
N ASP A 633 -23.35 -36.47 8.02
CA ASP A 633 -23.47 -37.75 8.74
C ASP A 633 -24.49 -38.69 8.06
N ASP A 634 -24.67 -39.89 8.62
CA ASP A 634 -25.61 -40.88 8.07
C ASP A 634 -27.08 -40.46 8.22
N ASP A 635 -27.41 -39.60 9.19
CA ASP A 635 -28.76 -39.07 9.39
C ASP A 635 -29.12 -38.05 8.29
N ASP A 636 -28.14 -37.27 7.80
CA ASP A 636 -28.32 -36.37 6.64
C ASP A 636 -28.70 -37.14 5.36
N LEU A 637 -28.29 -38.41 5.24
CA LEU A 637 -28.63 -39.31 4.12
C LEU A 637 -29.95 -40.09 4.33
N ALA A 638 -30.63 -39.91 5.47
CA ALA A 638 -31.85 -40.65 5.80
C ALA A 638 -33.04 -40.31 4.87
N CYS A 639 -33.01 -39.16 4.18
CA CYS A 639 -34.00 -38.76 3.19
C CYS A 639 -33.99 -39.62 1.91
N ILE A 640 -32.93 -40.42 1.69
CA ILE A 640 -32.80 -41.27 0.52
C ILE A 640 -33.55 -42.60 0.76
N ASP A 641 -34.82 -42.62 0.39
CA ASP A 641 -35.72 -43.77 0.61
C ASP A 641 -35.32 -45.04 -0.18
N ARG A 642 -34.57 -44.89 -1.27
CA ARG A 642 -34.17 -46.01 -2.15
C ARG A 642 -32.77 -46.49 -1.78
N GLU A 643 -32.70 -47.69 -1.21
CA GLU A 643 -31.42 -48.32 -0.80
C GLU A 643 -30.42 -48.45 -1.97
N SER A 644 -30.89 -48.63 -3.21
CA SER A 644 -30.03 -48.67 -4.40
C SER A 644 -29.33 -47.34 -4.69
N VAL A 645 -29.98 -46.21 -4.39
CA VAL A 645 -29.44 -44.86 -4.55
C VAL A 645 -28.55 -44.51 -3.36
N ARG A 646 -28.96 -44.87 -2.13
CA ARG A 646 -28.16 -44.64 -0.92
C ARG A 646 -26.79 -45.33 -0.99
N ARG A 647 -26.71 -46.51 -1.62
CA ARG A 647 -25.43 -47.22 -1.87
C ARG A 647 -24.48 -46.51 -2.84
N GLN A 648 -24.95 -45.50 -3.59
CA GLN A 648 -24.11 -44.72 -4.52
C GLN A 648 -23.37 -43.58 -3.81
N TYR A 649 -23.72 -43.26 -2.56
CA TYR A 649 -23.07 -42.21 -1.75
C TYR A 649 -22.38 -42.82 -0.52
N PRO A 650 -21.32 -43.64 -0.68
CA PRO A 650 -20.60 -44.17 0.46
C PRO A 650 -19.88 -43.03 1.20
N LEU A 651 -20.24 -42.78 2.46
CA LEU A 651 -19.45 -41.90 3.32
C LEU A 651 -18.10 -42.58 3.65
N PRO A 652 -16.97 -41.85 3.59
CA PRO A 652 -15.64 -42.39 3.88
C PRO A 652 -15.58 -43.13 5.23
N ALA A 653 -16.22 -42.54 6.25
CA ALA A 653 -16.37 -43.14 7.56
C ALA A 653 -17.67 -43.96 7.63
N SER A 654 -17.59 -45.27 7.39
CA SER A 654 -18.76 -46.16 7.45
C SER A 654 -18.92 -46.80 8.85
N GLY A 655 -19.79 -46.22 9.67
CA GLY A 655 -20.24 -46.77 10.96
C GLY A 655 -21.44 -45.98 11.54
N PRO A 656 -22.19 -46.51 12.51
CA PRO A 656 -23.38 -45.85 13.07
C PRO A 656 -23.08 -44.58 13.89
N GLN A 657 -21.81 -44.17 14.02
CA GLN A 657 -21.36 -43.02 14.79
C GLN A 657 -20.17 -42.37 14.08
N SER A 658 -20.38 -41.88 12.86
CA SER A 658 -19.37 -41.18 12.10
C SER A 658 -19.93 -40.02 11.27
N PHE A 659 -19.09 -39.04 11.00
CA PHE A 659 -19.37 -37.92 10.11
C PHE A 659 -18.18 -37.67 9.18
N ALA A 660 -18.42 -37.05 8.03
CA ALA A 660 -17.40 -36.56 7.13
C ALA A 660 -17.40 -35.02 7.16
N VAL A 661 -16.21 -34.44 7.16
CA VAL A 661 -16.01 -32.99 7.01
C VAL A 661 -15.50 -32.76 5.60
N PHE A 662 -16.29 -32.09 4.78
CA PHE A 662 -15.87 -31.66 3.45
C PHE A 662 -15.35 -30.23 3.56
N CYS A 663 -14.10 -29.99 3.18
CA CYS A 663 -13.45 -28.69 3.35
C CYS A 663 -12.44 -28.39 2.23
N GLY A 664 -12.33 -27.14 1.79
CA GLY A 664 -11.35 -26.70 0.77
C GLY A 664 -11.90 -25.55 -0.11
N PRO A 665 -11.18 -25.08 -1.14
CA PRO A 665 -9.87 -25.57 -1.59
C PRO A 665 -8.73 -25.14 -0.66
N PHE A 666 -7.70 -25.98 -0.52
CA PHE A 666 -6.50 -25.67 0.27
C PHE A 666 -5.35 -25.25 -0.65
N GLU A 667 -4.53 -24.29 -0.20
CA GLU A 667 -3.34 -23.85 -0.96
C GLU A 667 -2.15 -24.76 -0.73
N THR A 668 -2.10 -25.43 0.43
CA THR A 668 -0.95 -26.24 0.86
C THR A 668 -1.38 -27.53 1.55
N ASP A 669 -0.56 -28.59 1.43
CA ASP A 669 -0.76 -29.85 2.16
C ASP A 669 -0.77 -29.66 3.70
N ASP A 670 -0.10 -28.61 4.18
CA ASP A 670 -0.04 -28.26 5.61
C ASP A 670 -1.41 -27.81 6.16
N GLU A 671 -2.24 -27.17 5.32
CA GLU A 671 -3.60 -26.78 5.69
C GLU A 671 -4.52 -27.99 5.87
N LEU A 672 -4.46 -28.94 4.94
CA LEU A 672 -5.21 -30.19 5.06
C LEU A 672 -4.80 -30.96 6.33
N ALA A 673 -3.50 -31.05 6.61
CA ALA A 673 -2.98 -31.71 7.80
C ALA A 673 -3.46 -31.02 9.11
N ALA A 674 -3.51 -29.69 9.13
CA ALA A 674 -4.02 -28.94 10.28
C ALA A 674 -5.53 -29.17 10.49
N ILE A 675 -6.32 -29.21 9.41
CA ILE A 675 -7.76 -29.50 9.47
C ILE A 675 -8.00 -30.93 9.98
N GLU A 676 -7.27 -31.93 9.47
CA GLU A 676 -7.31 -33.31 9.97
C GLU A 676 -6.96 -33.38 11.46
N SER A 677 -5.94 -32.66 11.90
CA SER A 677 -5.54 -32.55 13.30
C SER A 677 -6.65 -31.95 14.18
N ILE A 678 -7.28 -30.85 13.73
CA ILE A 678 -8.42 -30.21 14.42
C ILE A 678 -9.60 -31.17 14.54
N VAL A 679 -9.97 -31.85 13.46
CA VAL A 679 -11.07 -32.82 13.45
C VAL A 679 -10.76 -34.00 14.37
N SER A 680 -9.53 -34.52 14.32
CA SER A 680 -9.12 -35.65 15.14
C SER A 680 -9.14 -35.33 16.65
N SER A 681 -8.74 -34.12 17.04
CA SER A 681 -8.65 -33.67 18.44
C SER A 681 -9.95 -33.07 18.99
N GLY A 682 -10.81 -32.56 18.10
CA GLY A 682 -12.08 -31.89 18.41
C GLY A 682 -13.31 -32.79 18.34
N LYS A 683 -13.23 -33.96 17.70
CA LYS A 683 -14.35 -34.90 17.58
C LYS A 683 -14.81 -35.46 18.94
N PRO A 684 -16.10 -35.84 19.07
CA PRO A 684 -16.57 -36.54 20.26
C PRO A 684 -15.86 -37.89 20.44
N ALA A 685 -15.71 -38.32 21.69
CA ALA A 685 -15.16 -39.64 21.98
C ALA A 685 -15.99 -40.75 21.32
N HIS A 686 -15.32 -41.76 20.77
CA HIS A 686 -15.93 -42.91 20.07
C HIS A 686 -16.66 -42.59 18.75
N VAL A 687 -16.55 -41.35 18.24
CA VAL A 687 -17.08 -40.98 16.92
C VAL A 687 -15.97 -41.03 15.87
N GLY A 688 -16.25 -41.63 14.71
CA GLY A 688 -15.38 -41.61 13.53
C GLY A 688 -15.51 -40.29 12.77
N ALA A 689 -14.41 -39.74 12.27
CA ALA A 689 -14.43 -38.53 11.48
C ALA A 689 -13.38 -38.63 10.40
N ASP A 690 -13.77 -38.35 9.15
CA ASP A 690 -12.87 -38.26 8.00
C ASP A 690 -12.99 -36.87 7.39
N VAL A 691 -11.87 -36.35 6.89
CA VAL A 691 -11.81 -35.09 6.15
C VAL A 691 -11.75 -35.41 4.66
N VAL A 692 -12.54 -34.71 3.86
CA VAL A 692 -12.55 -34.82 2.40
C VAL A 692 -12.27 -33.44 1.83
N GLU A 693 -11.18 -33.32 1.09
CA GLU A 693 -10.83 -32.10 0.40
C GLU A 693 -11.84 -31.81 -0.74
N ILE A 694 -12.25 -30.54 -0.87
CA ILE A 694 -13.06 -30.06 -1.99
C ILE A 694 -12.22 -29.07 -2.80
N ASP A 695 -12.17 -29.28 -4.12
CA ASP A 695 -11.54 -28.37 -5.07
C ASP A 695 -12.60 -27.48 -5.77
N ASP A 696 -12.17 -26.34 -6.30
CA ASP A 696 -13.00 -25.46 -7.15
C ASP A 696 -13.16 -26.02 -8.58
N GLU A 697 -12.30 -26.96 -8.98
CA GLU A 697 -12.43 -27.68 -10.24
C GLU A 697 -13.06 -29.06 -10.05
N LEU A 698 -14.14 -29.33 -10.80
CA LEU A 698 -14.73 -30.66 -10.89
C LEU A 698 -14.19 -31.37 -12.14
N SER A 699 -13.24 -32.28 -11.94
CA SER A 699 -12.79 -33.19 -13.00
C SER A 699 -13.79 -34.32 -13.19
N LEU A 700 -14.51 -34.31 -14.33
CA LEU A 700 -15.29 -35.46 -14.78
C LEU A 700 -14.33 -36.49 -15.40
N GLU A 701 -13.91 -37.48 -14.63
CA GLU A 701 -13.16 -38.60 -15.19
C GLU A 701 -14.07 -39.55 -15.98
N GLY A 702 -13.62 -39.91 -17.19
CA GLY A 702 -14.21 -40.94 -18.04
C GLY A 702 -15.25 -40.40 -19.03
N ASP A 703 -14.85 -40.31 -20.31
CA ASP A 703 -15.69 -40.13 -21.51
C ASP A 703 -16.94 -39.23 -21.37
N THR A 704 -16.94 -38.22 -20.51
CA THR A 704 -18.13 -37.39 -20.22
C THR A 704 -17.81 -35.94 -20.53
N PHE A 705 -18.29 -35.47 -21.68
CA PHE A 705 -18.08 -34.12 -22.18
C PHE A 705 -19.41 -33.36 -22.15
N LEU A 706 -19.47 -32.34 -21.29
CA LEU A 706 -20.63 -31.46 -21.16
C LEU A 706 -20.91 -30.74 -22.50
N GLY A 707 -22.12 -30.87 -23.02
CA GLY A 707 -22.54 -30.33 -24.32
C GLY A 707 -22.34 -31.28 -25.51
N ILE A 708 -21.51 -32.32 -25.37
CA ILE A 708 -21.22 -33.30 -26.44
C ILE A 708 -22.06 -34.57 -26.23
N ASN A 709 -21.78 -35.35 -25.19
CA ASN A 709 -22.46 -36.61 -24.87
C ASN A 709 -23.21 -36.60 -23.53
N SER A 710 -23.06 -35.54 -22.74
CA SER A 710 -23.96 -35.23 -21.62
C SER A 710 -24.51 -33.82 -21.78
N ARG A 711 -25.76 -33.59 -21.39
CA ARG A 711 -26.36 -32.26 -21.39
C ARG A 711 -26.93 -31.92 -20.02
N LEU A 712 -26.87 -30.63 -19.68
CA LEU A 712 -27.68 -30.07 -18.62
C LEU A 712 -29.12 -29.98 -19.16
N THR A 713 -30.08 -30.50 -18.41
CA THR A 713 -31.50 -30.37 -18.78
C THR A 713 -31.88 -28.90 -18.78
N GLU A 714 -32.64 -28.46 -19.80
CA GLU A 714 -33.26 -27.13 -19.75
C GLU A 714 -34.29 -27.10 -18.62
N ARG A 715 -34.38 -25.95 -17.94
CA ARG A 715 -35.37 -25.72 -16.88
C ARG A 715 -36.77 -25.76 -17.49
N GLU A 716 -37.48 -26.89 -17.37
CA GLU A 716 -38.91 -26.91 -17.66
C GLU A 716 -39.68 -26.29 -16.50
N PHE A 717 -40.31 -25.14 -16.79
CA PHE A 717 -41.25 -24.50 -15.88
C PHE A 717 -42.59 -25.24 -15.94
N ALA A 718 -42.81 -26.20 -15.03
CA ALA A 718 -44.11 -26.85 -14.87
C ALA A 718 -45.04 -25.98 -14.01
N LEU A 719 -46.00 -25.33 -14.64
CA LEU A 719 -46.95 -24.43 -13.96
C LEU A 719 -48.03 -25.27 -13.25
N GLY A 720 -47.81 -25.60 -11.98
CA GLY A 720 -48.82 -26.29 -11.17
C GLY A 720 -48.35 -26.94 -9.86
N GLU A 721 -47.05 -27.19 -9.69
CA GLU A 721 -46.50 -27.77 -8.45
C GLU A 721 -45.44 -26.81 -7.87
N THR A 722 -45.64 -26.42 -6.62
CA THR A 722 -44.76 -25.49 -5.91
C THR A 722 -43.69 -26.29 -5.19
N THR A 723 -42.56 -26.55 -5.83
CA THR A 723 -41.31 -26.94 -5.17
C THR A 723 -40.16 -26.10 -5.76
N LEU A 724 -39.64 -25.21 -4.92
CA LEU A 724 -38.42 -24.46 -5.17
C LEU A 724 -37.23 -25.41 -4.95
N GLY A 725 -36.41 -25.59 -5.99
CA GLY A 725 -35.15 -26.32 -5.93
C GLY A 725 -35.28 -27.81 -6.20
N GLU A 726 -35.44 -28.20 -7.46
CA GLU A 726 -35.12 -29.58 -7.87
C GLU A 726 -33.91 -29.61 -8.81
N ASN A 727 -33.05 -30.57 -8.51
CA ASN A 727 -31.66 -30.68 -8.93
C ASN A 727 -31.47 -30.61 -10.45
N THR A 728 -30.44 -29.90 -10.88
CA THR A 728 -29.88 -30.07 -12.22
C THR A 728 -29.13 -31.40 -12.26
N VAL A 729 -29.66 -32.34 -13.05
CA VAL A 729 -29.12 -33.71 -13.19
C VAL A 729 -28.42 -33.83 -14.54
N LEU A 730 -27.24 -34.45 -14.55
CA LEU A 730 -26.54 -34.85 -15.77
C LEU A 730 -27.28 -36.02 -16.41
N VAL A 731 -27.74 -35.86 -17.66
CA VAL A 731 -28.43 -36.92 -18.40
C VAL A 731 -27.63 -37.25 -19.66
N ASP A 732 -27.47 -38.55 -19.93
CA ASP A 732 -26.89 -39.07 -21.17
C ASP A 732 -27.81 -38.68 -22.35
N ARG A 733 -27.21 -38.24 -23.44
CA ARG A 733 -27.95 -37.73 -24.61
C ARG A 733 -28.68 -38.82 -25.39
N THR A 734 -28.52 -40.09 -25.00
CA THR A 734 -29.09 -41.26 -25.69
C THR A 734 -30.43 -41.78 -25.12
N GLU A 735 -30.90 -41.29 -23.97
CA GLU A 735 -32.22 -41.64 -23.43
C GLU A 735 -33.23 -40.48 -23.55
N SER A 736 -33.90 -40.39 -24.71
CA SER A 736 -35.19 -39.69 -24.88
C SER A 736 -35.86 -40.17 -26.18
N GLU A 737 -36.76 -41.16 -26.05
CA GLU A 737 -37.94 -41.31 -26.94
C GLU A 737 -39.18 -40.83 -26.20
#